data_AF-A0A8S0PPW5-F1
#
_entry.id   AF-A0A8S0PPW5-F1
#
_cell.length_a   1.000
_cell.length_b   1.000
_cell.length_c   1.000
_cell.angle_alpha   90.00
_cell.angle_beta   90.00
_cell.angle_gamma   90.00
#
_symmetry.space_group_name_H-M   'P 1'
#
loop_
_entity.id
_entity.type
_entity.pdbx_description
1 polymer ?
#
loop_
_entity_poly.entity_id
_entity_poly.type
_entity_poly.pdbx_seq_one_letter_code
_entity_poly.pdbx_strand_id
1 'polypeptide(L)'
;MMDSKAPMPWIGLYAAVASLIWTVSLFIDAVISVRHRKLWFPCRFSSLNAASLTVLAVAVKLSMDLTTPMKGVYDQAAKISSTAFLCVSTTHFMPSLGSMSDRDIIVNLTALGILIVTLTVNVIIQAFTGVIEDVFQVVIVCMNIYAFIVLISSALTVFTSKRYLERKYKELQTRILAAELQGDQIMDFEKLKLCVKKYWVMTETGNPQFVMVRSEASVVLFMICVLSYASNRGIYDTPDDSNTASDYKWSVCFVYWTQFAGMILCTVMSLGRVLVALIHTVRNIRKCTISSVSLEIKNYRIKRLVEWKRRLPPLYVRGRKHRKIIYHIRNLLINICIGSQIVIVIVNKLLLPISIGGIILLFARDGVASAILIMPLAIAIVLFFGILRMRIIRCLVMVKTFFSRQSEALANPNETEHTVGYEQDLRNFVLHLESEAINDGYLTFINTSINSSIKMGAKHHPRYLTKLMENSTSFEGVSKFESDQVSSIICTEHLNCWSLAVATLTSITIALPNVQNEKRNQFLRGVIEGFKYVRLTEKSLDVHKKLVSSMRAADFAWVLFELRRKWLDMDLQKIARVSKSSKETLQNLANISEEILKEFTSRMNGNAMESSVDLPENIVIANSMYKISNSLLLVHEESYHSASDIQVFERFSVIVADIFAACLTNLPHAILKKCNNSAIEERDKIIKETTHLLGETQEILKALQKREIPNLLLDQSIYIDEWRTLLKHPNHGTLDSTPSSENIITALSGEVHLDIQELRASATTALETDEGNAGSHMSGEVEESGEEKENHQT
;
A
#
# COMPACT_ATOMS: atom_id res chain seq x y z
N MET A 1 -39.02 16.37 36.86
CA MET A 1 -37.94 17.21 36.29
C MET A 1 -36.73 16.30 36.15
N MET A 2 -36.26 16.04 34.93
CA MET A 2 -35.10 15.16 34.70
C MET A 2 -33.85 15.86 35.26
N ASP A 3 -33.06 15.19 36.08
CA ASP A 3 -31.79 15.72 36.59
C ASP A 3 -30.87 16.02 35.40
N SER A 4 -30.53 17.31 35.21
CA SER A 4 -29.69 17.77 34.10
C SER A 4 -28.27 17.16 34.13
N LYS A 5 -27.88 16.55 35.25
CA LYS A 5 -26.59 15.88 35.46
C LYS A 5 -26.64 14.38 35.23
N ALA A 6 -27.83 13.78 35.06
CA ALA A 6 -27.99 12.36 34.78
C ALA A 6 -27.17 11.81 33.58
N PRO A 7 -26.95 12.55 32.47
CA PRO A 7 -26.18 12.01 31.34
C PRO A 7 -24.65 12.10 31.53
N MET A 8 -24.13 12.85 32.50
CA MET A 8 -22.69 13.10 32.63
C MET A 8 -21.85 11.82 32.80
N PRO A 9 -22.23 10.83 33.65
CA PRO A 9 -21.49 9.58 33.73
C PRO A 9 -21.49 8.78 32.43
N TRP A 10 -22.55 8.86 31.62
CA TRP A 10 -22.61 8.20 30.30
C TRP A 10 -21.71 8.87 29.28
N ILE A 11 -21.58 10.21 29.34
CA ILE A 11 -20.63 10.97 28.53
C ILE A 11 -19.18 10.58 28.89
N GLY A 12 -18.86 10.43 30.17
CA GLY A 12 -17.55 9.95 30.61
C GLY A 12 -17.29 8.51 30.19
N LEU A 13 -18.29 7.63 30.27
CA LEU A 13 -18.17 6.25 29.76
C LEU A 13 -17.90 6.24 28.25
N TYR A 14 -18.58 7.10 27.48
CA TYR A 14 -18.33 7.26 26.06
C TYR A 14 -16.89 7.71 25.76
N ALA A 15 -16.35 8.65 26.54
CA ALA A 15 -14.94 9.05 26.45
C ALA A 15 -13.99 7.89 26.80
N ALA A 16 -14.30 7.11 27.84
CA ALA A 16 -13.49 5.95 28.24
C ALA A 16 -13.47 4.85 27.16
N VAL A 17 -14.60 4.58 26.52
CA VAL A 17 -14.70 3.63 25.39
C VAL A 17 -13.87 4.13 24.21
N ALA A 18 -13.94 5.43 23.88
CA ALA A 18 -13.11 6.01 22.82
C ALA A 18 -11.60 5.91 23.15
N SER A 19 -11.21 6.21 24.39
CA SER A 19 -9.83 6.01 24.87
C SER A 19 -9.40 4.54 24.74
N LEU A 20 -10.27 3.59 25.08
CA LEU A 20 -9.99 2.16 24.94
C LEU A 20 -9.80 1.74 23.48
N ILE A 21 -10.64 2.21 22.56
CA ILE A 21 -10.52 1.94 21.12
C ILE A 21 -9.15 2.43 20.60
N TRP A 22 -8.73 3.62 21.01
CA TRP A 22 -7.40 4.14 20.66
C TRP A 22 -6.27 3.28 21.25
N THR A 23 -6.35 2.94 22.53
CA THR A 23 -5.37 2.08 23.23
C THR A 23 -5.26 0.69 22.61
N VAL A 24 -6.38 0.06 22.22
CA VAL A 24 -6.38 -1.22 21.48
C VAL A 24 -5.70 -1.08 20.12
N SER A 25 -5.95 0.02 19.40
CA SER A 25 -5.30 0.30 18.11
C SER A 25 -3.78 0.40 18.25
N LEU A 26 -3.28 1.03 19.33
CA LEU A 26 -1.86 1.09 19.67
C LEU A 26 -1.29 -0.29 19.98
N PHE A 27 -2.02 -1.09 20.77
CA PHE A 27 -1.59 -2.45 21.14
C PHE A 27 -1.47 -3.37 19.93
N ILE A 28 -2.43 -3.34 19.01
CA ILE A 28 -2.38 -4.11 17.76
C ILE A 28 -1.14 -3.75 16.95
N ASP A 29 -0.86 -2.45 16.77
CA ASP A 29 0.35 -1.99 16.07
C ASP A 29 1.64 -2.46 16.79
N ALA A 30 1.66 -2.45 18.12
CA ALA A 30 2.81 -2.92 18.90
C ALA A 30 3.08 -4.42 18.69
N VAL A 31 2.04 -5.26 18.78
CA VAL A 31 2.14 -6.72 18.58
C VAL A 31 2.58 -7.06 17.16
N ILE A 32 1.96 -6.43 16.15
CA ILE A 32 2.30 -6.63 14.74
C ILE A 32 3.75 -6.22 14.48
N SER A 33 4.18 -5.08 15.03
CA SER A 33 5.55 -4.58 14.89
C SER A 33 6.59 -5.52 15.49
N VAL A 34 6.33 -6.05 16.69
CA VAL A 34 7.20 -7.06 17.33
C VAL A 34 7.26 -8.34 16.50
N ARG A 35 6.09 -8.84 16.03
CA ARG A 35 6.00 -10.05 15.20
C ARG A 35 6.78 -9.92 13.89
N HIS A 36 6.72 -8.76 13.24
CA HIS A 36 7.47 -8.46 12.01
C HIS A 36 8.87 -7.89 12.28
N ARG A 37 9.32 -7.84 13.54
CA ARG A 37 10.64 -7.34 13.95
C ARG A 37 10.95 -5.90 13.54
N LYS A 38 9.92 -5.08 13.37
CA LYS A 38 10.06 -3.64 13.13
C LYS A 38 10.05 -2.91 14.47
N LEU A 39 11.19 -2.88 15.16
CA LEU A 39 11.36 -2.24 16.48
C LEU A 39 11.15 -0.71 16.49
N TRP A 40 10.97 -0.10 15.31
CA TRP A 40 10.60 1.31 15.15
C TRP A 40 9.08 1.56 15.15
N PHE A 41 8.27 0.50 15.28
CA PHE A 41 6.80 0.58 15.44
C PHE A 41 6.08 1.43 14.38
N PRO A 42 5.97 0.95 13.13
CA PRO A 42 5.12 1.57 12.11
C PRO A 42 3.68 1.76 12.59
N CYS A 43 3.07 2.90 12.26
CA CYS A 43 1.66 3.15 12.55
C CYS A 43 0.80 2.64 11.40
N ARG A 44 -0.09 1.68 11.67
CA ARG A 44 -1.09 1.20 10.70
C ARG A 44 -2.50 1.38 11.24
N PHE A 45 -2.79 0.76 12.39
CA PHE A 45 -4.09 0.87 13.06
C PHE A 45 -4.20 2.18 13.87
N SER A 46 -3.10 2.60 14.48
CA SER A 46 -2.96 3.89 15.18
C SER A 46 -2.41 5.00 14.26
N SER A 47 -2.83 5.00 13.00
CA SER A 47 -2.44 6.00 12.01
C SER A 47 -3.25 7.30 12.14
N LEU A 48 -2.67 8.43 11.75
CA LEU A 48 -3.37 9.70 11.67
C LEU A 48 -4.39 9.64 10.53
N ASN A 49 -5.68 9.66 10.83
CA ASN A 49 -6.76 9.67 9.84
C ASN A 49 -8.04 10.25 10.48
N ALA A 50 -9.10 10.41 9.68
CA ALA A 50 -10.37 10.95 10.17
C ALA A 50 -10.98 10.14 11.33
N ALA A 51 -10.87 8.80 11.30
CA ALA A 51 -11.40 7.94 12.35
C ALA A 51 -10.63 8.09 13.66
N SER A 52 -9.30 8.06 13.63
CA SER A 52 -8.47 8.24 14.83
C SER A 52 -8.61 9.63 15.44
N LEU A 53 -8.75 10.67 14.62
CA LEU A 53 -9.03 12.03 15.09
C LEU A 53 -10.39 12.15 15.76
N THR A 54 -11.42 11.50 15.21
CA THR A 54 -12.76 11.49 15.81
C THR A 54 -12.75 10.75 17.15
N VAL A 55 -12.10 9.59 17.21
CA VAL A 55 -11.92 8.83 18.46
C VAL A 55 -11.16 9.65 19.50
N LEU A 56 -10.07 10.31 19.12
CA LEU A 56 -9.31 11.18 20.02
C LEU A 56 -10.12 12.40 20.48
N ALA A 57 -10.89 13.03 19.61
CA ALA A 57 -11.75 14.16 19.97
C ALA A 57 -12.79 13.78 21.03
N VAL A 58 -13.34 12.57 20.94
CA VAL A 58 -14.24 12.01 21.95
C VAL A 58 -13.48 11.64 23.23
N ALA A 59 -12.30 11.04 23.11
CA ALA A 59 -11.50 10.60 24.25
C ALA A 59 -11.07 11.77 25.15
N VAL A 60 -10.80 12.94 24.58
CA VAL A 60 -10.30 14.12 25.32
C VAL A 60 -11.42 15.02 25.87
N LYS A 61 -12.67 14.55 25.82
CA LYS A 61 -13.86 15.34 26.18
C LYS A 61 -13.80 15.88 27.61
N LEU A 62 -13.17 15.15 28.53
CA LEU A 62 -13.00 15.58 29.92
C LEU A 62 -12.14 16.86 30.04
N SER A 63 -11.07 16.99 29.23
CA SER A 63 -10.26 18.22 29.17
C SER A 63 -10.99 19.38 28.50
N MET A 64 -11.93 19.08 27.61
CA MET A 64 -12.71 20.09 26.88
C MET A 64 -13.92 20.60 27.65
N ASP A 65 -14.27 19.99 28.79
CA ASP A 65 -15.45 20.40 29.57
C ASP A 65 -15.19 21.69 30.37
N LEU A 66 -15.85 22.76 29.94
CA LEU A 66 -15.85 24.08 30.58
C LEU A 66 -17.00 24.26 31.58
N THR A 67 -17.98 23.37 31.56
CA THR A 67 -19.30 23.60 32.19
C THR A 67 -19.45 22.89 33.53
N THR A 68 -18.77 21.76 33.73
CA THR A 68 -18.83 21.01 34.99
C THR A 68 -17.64 21.32 35.91
N PRO A 69 -17.89 21.65 37.19
CA PRO A 69 -16.83 21.87 38.17
C PRO A 69 -16.19 20.51 38.53
N MET A 70 -14.90 20.36 38.23
CA MET A 70 -14.12 19.14 38.47
C MET A 70 -13.10 19.38 39.60
N LYS A 71 -13.58 19.68 40.80
CA LYS A 71 -12.70 20.10 41.92
C LYS A 71 -12.00 18.94 42.63
N GLY A 72 -12.42 17.69 42.41
CA GLY A 72 -11.80 16.53 43.04
C GLY A 72 -10.38 16.28 42.51
N VAL A 73 -9.49 15.80 43.37
CA VAL A 73 -8.09 15.46 43.00
C VAL A 73 -8.06 14.44 41.85
N TYR A 74 -8.91 13.41 41.90
CA TYR A 74 -9.07 12.45 40.82
C TYR A 74 -9.63 13.07 39.52
N ASP A 75 -10.54 14.05 39.64
CA ASP A 75 -11.14 14.71 38.49
C ASP A 75 -10.12 15.60 37.76
N GLN A 76 -9.29 16.32 38.52
CA GLN A 76 -8.17 17.11 37.98
C GLN A 76 -7.09 16.23 37.36
N ALA A 77 -6.72 15.12 38.02
CA ALA A 77 -5.77 14.16 37.46
C ALA A 77 -6.27 13.54 36.15
N ALA A 78 -7.57 13.24 36.03
CA ALA A 78 -8.16 12.76 34.78
C ALA A 78 -8.19 13.82 33.67
N LYS A 79 -8.40 15.10 34.01
CA LYS A 79 -8.30 16.24 33.06
C LYS A 79 -6.88 16.43 32.52
N ILE A 80 -5.88 16.36 33.41
CA ILE A 80 -4.46 16.41 33.04
C ILE A 80 -4.11 15.20 32.18
N SER A 81 -4.53 14.00 32.59
CA SER A 81 -4.35 12.75 31.84
C SER A 81 -4.96 12.83 30.43
N SER A 82 -6.17 13.39 30.29
CA SER A 82 -6.82 13.55 28.98
C SER A 82 -6.04 14.52 28.07
N THR A 83 -5.46 15.59 28.63
CA THR A 83 -4.62 16.55 27.88
C THR A 83 -3.29 15.89 27.47
N ALA A 84 -2.66 15.17 28.40
CA ALA A 84 -1.42 14.43 28.17
C ALA A 84 -1.59 13.31 27.15
N PHE A 85 -2.72 12.60 27.20
CA PHE A 85 -3.07 11.54 26.26
C PHE A 85 -3.15 12.04 24.83
N LEU A 86 -3.74 13.23 24.61
CA LEU A 86 -3.71 13.85 23.27
C LEU A 86 -2.29 14.22 22.86
N CYS A 87 -1.52 14.86 23.75
CA CYS A 87 -0.13 15.25 23.46
C CYS A 87 0.72 14.05 23.05
N VAL A 88 0.70 12.99 23.84
CA VAL A 88 1.41 11.74 23.58
C VAL A 88 0.94 11.09 22.28
N SER A 89 -0.37 11.11 22.00
CA SER A 89 -0.92 10.62 20.73
C SER A 89 -0.48 11.47 19.52
N THR A 90 -0.39 12.79 19.66
CA THR A 90 0.20 13.70 18.67
C THR A 90 1.63 13.27 18.35
N THR A 91 2.47 13.04 19.37
CA THR A 91 3.84 12.55 19.14
C THR A 91 3.88 11.20 18.42
N HIS A 92 2.89 10.34 18.68
CA HIS A 92 2.81 9.02 18.10
C HIS A 92 2.52 9.00 16.60
N PHE A 93 1.83 10.03 16.08
CA PHE A 93 1.42 10.10 14.67
C PHE A 93 2.57 10.26 13.67
N MET A 94 3.78 10.60 14.12
CA MET A 94 4.91 10.91 13.25
C MET A 94 5.17 9.89 12.11
N PRO A 95 5.25 8.56 12.36
CA PRO A 95 5.50 7.60 11.28
C PRO A 95 4.35 7.50 10.28
N SER A 96 3.10 7.77 10.70
CA SER A 96 1.93 7.64 9.81
C SER A 96 1.97 8.61 8.63
N LEU A 97 2.64 9.76 8.78
CA LEU A 97 2.88 10.72 7.70
C LEU A 97 3.57 10.06 6.49
N GLY A 98 4.46 9.09 6.72
CA GLY A 98 5.19 8.39 5.67
C GLY A 98 4.32 7.49 4.79
N SER A 99 3.22 6.93 5.32
CA SER A 99 2.30 6.05 4.57
C SER A 99 1.16 6.78 3.87
N MET A 100 0.90 8.03 4.20
CA MET A 100 -0.27 8.76 3.72
C MET A 100 0.01 9.45 2.39
N SER A 101 -0.98 9.56 1.51
CA SER A 101 -0.83 10.35 0.29
C SER A 101 -0.59 11.82 0.60
N ASP A 102 -0.02 12.57 -0.34
CA ASP A 102 0.29 13.98 -0.16
C ASP A 102 -0.95 14.81 0.24
N ARG A 103 -2.11 14.49 -0.32
CA ARG A 103 -3.39 15.13 -0.01
C ARG A 103 -3.86 14.77 1.40
N ASP A 104 -3.77 13.48 1.75
CA ASP A 104 -4.22 12.99 3.06
C ASP A 104 -3.40 13.59 4.19
N ILE A 105 -2.09 13.79 4.00
CA ILE A 105 -1.24 14.47 4.98
C ILE A 105 -1.80 15.86 5.29
N ILE A 106 -2.15 16.66 4.27
CA ILE A 106 -2.65 18.03 4.45
C ILE A 106 -3.99 18.02 5.18
N VAL A 107 -4.94 17.18 4.73
CA VAL A 107 -6.29 17.13 5.30
C VAL A 107 -6.25 16.70 6.77
N ASN A 108 -5.54 15.61 7.06
CA ASN A 108 -5.51 15.07 8.41
C ASN A 108 -4.70 15.94 9.39
N LEU A 109 -3.63 16.58 8.93
CA LEU A 109 -2.87 17.52 9.77
C LEU A 109 -3.67 18.81 10.04
N THR A 110 -4.49 19.26 9.09
CA THR A 110 -5.42 20.38 9.30
C THR A 110 -6.44 20.03 10.39
N ALA A 111 -7.06 18.85 10.29
CA ALA A 111 -8.03 18.38 11.28
C ALA A 111 -7.40 18.19 12.68
N LEU A 112 -6.18 17.65 12.76
CA LEU A 112 -5.42 17.58 14.02
C LEU A 112 -5.14 18.98 14.59
N GLY A 113 -4.78 19.94 13.74
CA GLY A 113 -4.56 21.33 14.15
C GLY A 113 -5.80 21.97 14.76
N ILE A 114 -6.97 21.78 14.14
CA ILE A 114 -8.27 22.26 14.69
C ILE A 114 -8.52 21.68 16.08
N LEU A 115 -8.29 20.38 16.25
CA LEU A 115 -8.48 19.70 17.54
C LEU A 115 -7.55 20.26 18.62
N ILE A 116 -6.27 20.47 18.30
CA ILE A 116 -5.27 21.01 19.23
C ILE A 116 -5.58 22.47 19.59
N VAL A 117 -5.98 23.30 18.62
CA VAL A 117 -6.38 24.69 18.86
C VAL A 117 -7.62 24.73 19.77
N THR A 118 -8.61 23.87 19.52
CA THR A 118 -9.82 23.79 20.35
C THR A 118 -9.48 23.44 21.80
N LEU A 119 -8.66 22.41 22.01
CA LEU A 119 -8.18 22.04 23.34
C LEU A 119 -7.41 23.19 24.00
N THR A 120 -6.54 23.86 23.25
CA THR A 120 -5.71 24.97 23.74
C THR A 120 -6.58 26.11 24.25
N VAL A 121 -7.57 26.55 23.46
CA VAL A 121 -8.49 27.62 23.86
C VAL A 121 -9.27 27.23 25.11
N ASN A 122 -9.76 25.99 25.19
CA ASN A 122 -10.50 25.52 26.37
C ASN A 122 -9.62 25.52 27.63
N VAL A 123 -8.37 25.06 27.55
CA VAL A 123 -7.44 25.09 28.70
C VAL A 123 -7.09 26.52 29.10
N ILE A 124 -6.91 27.43 28.14
CA ILE A 124 -6.67 28.86 28.42
C ILE A 124 -7.88 29.46 29.17
N ILE A 125 -9.11 29.18 28.74
CA ILE A 125 -10.33 29.63 29.43
C ILE A 125 -10.39 29.05 30.84
N GLN A 126 -10.11 27.75 31.02
CA GLN A 126 -10.10 27.10 32.33
C GLN A 126 -9.03 27.67 33.27
N ALA A 127 -7.86 28.05 32.74
CA ALA A 127 -6.80 28.70 33.50
C ALA A 127 -7.19 30.12 33.93
N PHE A 128 -7.78 30.93 33.03
CA PHE A 128 -8.27 32.27 33.39
C PHE A 128 -9.42 32.27 34.38
N THR A 129 -10.28 31.25 34.34
CA THR A 129 -11.42 31.11 35.26
C THR A 129 -11.02 30.54 36.63
N GLY A 130 -9.74 30.20 36.84
CA GLY A 130 -9.24 29.62 38.09
C GLY A 130 -9.78 28.22 38.38
N VAL A 131 -10.33 27.53 37.37
CA VAL A 131 -10.86 26.15 37.48
C VAL A 131 -9.72 25.12 37.49
N ILE A 132 -8.55 25.50 36.95
CA ILE A 132 -7.30 24.74 37.03
C ILE A 132 -6.37 25.51 37.98
N GLU A 133 -5.99 24.89 39.10
CA GLU A 133 -4.94 25.42 40.00
C GLU A 133 -3.53 25.04 39.52
N ASP A 134 -3.41 24.16 38.52
CA ASP A 134 -2.17 23.48 38.17
C ASP A 134 -1.50 23.99 36.87
N VAL A 135 -0.28 24.52 37.01
CA VAL A 135 0.60 24.98 35.93
C VAL A 135 0.95 23.85 34.95
N PHE A 136 0.93 22.59 35.39
CA PHE A 136 1.31 21.44 34.55
C PHE A 136 0.42 21.25 33.32
N GLN A 137 -0.89 21.54 33.41
CA GLN A 137 -1.80 21.38 32.26
C GLN A 137 -1.46 22.37 31.13
N VAL A 138 -1.10 23.61 31.48
CA VAL A 138 -0.66 24.65 30.52
C VAL A 138 0.65 24.23 29.84
N VAL A 139 1.59 23.68 30.61
CA VAL A 139 2.86 23.16 30.06
C VAL A 139 2.61 22.03 29.06
N ILE A 140 1.72 21.09 29.36
CA ILE A 140 1.37 19.99 28.44
C ILE A 140 0.75 20.52 27.15
N VAL A 141 -0.12 21.53 27.22
CA VAL A 141 -0.69 22.17 26.02
C VAL A 141 0.40 22.83 25.17
N CYS A 142 1.31 23.59 25.79
CA CYS A 142 2.46 24.18 25.08
C CYS A 142 3.32 23.11 24.40
N MET A 143 3.57 21.99 25.09
CA MET A 143 4.30 20.85 24.52
C MET A 143 3.55 20.20 23.35
N ASN A 144 2.22 20.09 23.42
CA ASN A 144 1.39 19.55 22.33
C ASN A 144 1.42 20.46 21.09
N ILE A 145 1.34 21.78 21.27
CA ILE A 145 1.50 22.76 20.19
C ILE A 145 2.88 22.61 19.53
N TYR A 146 3.93 22.49 20.34
CA TYR A 146 5.28 22.30 19.81
C TYR A 146 5.42 20.95 19.09
N ALA A 147 4.86 19.86 19.62
CA ALA A 147 4.81 18.56 18.94
C ALA A 147 4.10 18.67 17.57
N PHE A 148 3.01 19.41 17.50
CA PHE A 148 2.29 19.66 16.24
C PHE A 148 3.13 20.46 15.23
N ILE A 149 3.86 21.49 15.67
CA ILE A 149 4.81 22.23 14.82
C ILE A 149 5.90 21.28 14.27
N VAL A 150 6.42 20.38 15.11
CA VAL A 150 7.40 19.36 14.70
C VAL A 150 6.79 18.39 13.68
N LEU A 151 5.53 17.99 13.84
CA LEU A 151 4.80 17.17 12.84
C LEU A 151 4.62 17.91 11.51
N ILE A 152 4.29 19.21 11.50
CA ILE A 152 4.18 20.01 10.28
C ILE A 152 5.52 20.07 9.55
N SER A 153 6.61 20.33 10.27
CA SER A 153 7.96 20.32 9.70
C SER A 153 8.34 18.96 9.12
N SER A 154 7.94 17.91 9.82
CA SER A 154 8.18 16.54 9.43
C SER A 154 7.39 16.12 8.20
N ALA A 155 6.10 16.48 8.13
CA ALA A 155 5.29 16.35 6.94
C ALA A 155 6.01 17.01 5.76
N LEU A 156 6.52 18.24 5.93
CA LEU A 156 7.23 18.94 4.87
C LEU A 156 8.44 18.17 4.31
N THR A 157 9.13 17.43 5.17
CA THR A 157 10.27 16.54 4.84
C THR A 157 9.82 15.24 4.18
N VAL A 158 8.69 14.65 4.58
CA VAL A 158 8.14 13.43 3.95
C VAL A 158 7.92 13.64 2.46
N PHE A 159 7.29 14.74 2.10
CA PHE A 159 6.99 15.01 0.71
C PHE A 159 8.23 15.15 -0.17
N THR A 160 9.34 15.70 0.34
CA THR A 160 10.60 15.80 -0.41
C THR A 160 11.28 14.44 -0.51
N SER A 161 11.33 13.69 0.59
CA SER A 161 11.93 12.37 0.63
C SER A 161 11.18 11.40 -0.28
N LYS A 162 9.84 11.39 -0.27
CA LYS A 162 9.02 10.57 -1.17
C LYS A 162 9.37 10.77 -2.64
N ARG A 163 9.42 12.02 -3.11
CA ARG A 163 9.75 12.31 -4.51
C ARG A 163 11.18 11.94 -4.88
N TYR A 164 12.13 12.17 -3.97
CA TYR A 164 13.52 11.78 -4.19
C TYR A 164 13.67 10.26 -4.28
N LEU A 165 13.09 9.55 -3.32
CA LEU A 165 13.09 8.08 -3.26
C LEU A 165 12.38 7.48 -4.47
N GLU A 166 11.26 8.07 -4.90
CA GLU A 166 10.52 7.62 -6.08
C GLU A 166 11.33 7.79 -7.37
N ARG A 167 12.04 8.91 -7.53
CA ARG A 167 12.93 9.11 -8.68
C ARG A 167 14.05 8.08 -8.69
N LYS A 168 14.72 7.88 -7.54
CA LYS A 168 15.81 6.91 -7.41
C LYS A 168 15.33 5.47 -7.59
N TYR A 169 14.13 5.16 -7.10
CA TYR A 169 13.49 3.87 -7.29
C TYR A 169 13.27 3.59 -8.77
N LYS A 170 12.68 4.54 -9.51
CA LYS A 170 12.48 4.42 -10.97
C LYS A 170 13.79 4.23 -11.73
N GLU A 171 14.84 4.95 -11.35
CA GLU A 171 16.18 4.80 -11.94
C GLU A 171 16.76 3.39 -11.74
N LEU A 172 16.58 2.80 -10.57
CA LEU A 172 17.04 1.43 -10.27
C LEU A 172 16.14 0.38 -10.93
N GLN A 173 14.84 0.63 -10.97
CA GLN A 173 13.85 -0.23 -11.62
C GLN A 173 14.11 -0.36 -13.12
N THR A 174 14.42 0.74 -13.82
CA THR A 174 14.76 0.68 -15.25
C THR A 174 16.02 -0.14 -15.51
N ARG A 175 16.99 -0.14 -14.58
CA ARG A 175 18.18 -1.01 -14.68
C ARG A 175 17.84 -2.49 -14.52
N ILE A 176 16.91 -2.84 -13.63
CA ILE A 176 16.43 -4.23 -13.48
C ILE A 176 15.75 -4.68 -14.78
N LEU A 177 14.82 -3.86 -15.30
CA LEU A 177 14.10 -4.15 -16.54
C LEU A 177 15.03 -4.28 -17.76
N ALA A 178 16.03 -3.41 -17.88
CA ALA A 178 16.99 -3.48 -18.99
C ALA A 178 17.84 -4.76 -18.94
N ALA A 179 18.23 -5.21 -17.74
CA ALA A 179 18.97 -6.46 -17.56
C ALA A 179 18.09 -7.70 -17.86
N GLU A 180 16.80 -7.64 -17.58
CA GLU A 180 15.84 -8.70 -17.94
C GLU A 180 15.62 -8.78 -19.45
N LEU A 181 15.51 -7.63 -20.14
CA LEU A 181 15.27 -7.57 -21.58
C LEU A 181 16.45 -8.06 -22.43
N GLN A 182 17.67 -8.00 -21.90
CA GLN A 182 18.90 -8.49 -22.56
C GLN A 182 19.14 -9.99 -22.35
N GLY A 183 18.41 -10.66 -21.45
CA GLY A 183 18.57 -12.08 -21.17
C GLY A 183 17.74 -12.94 -22.12
N ASP A 184 18.37 -13.58 -23.09
CA ASP A 184 17.74 -14.51 -24.06
C ASP A 184 17.20 -15.83 -23.45
N GLN A 185 17.14 -15.92 -22.12
CA GLN A 185 16.82 -17.16 -21.39
C GLN A 185 15.53 -16.99 -20.57
N ILE A 186 14.67 -18.01 -20.63
CA ILE A 186 13.46 -18.15 -19.80
C ILE A 186 13.77 -17.79 -18.33
N MET A 187 12.90 -16.99 -17.72
CA MET A 187 13.08 -16.49 -16.36
C MET A 187 13.00 -17.61 -15.33
N ASP A 188 14.15 -18.10 -14.88
CA ASP A 188 14.22 -19.13 -13.87
C ASP A 188 13.86 -18.61 -12.46
N PHE A 189 13.51 -19.53 -11.54
CA PHE A 189 13.14 -19.22 -10.17
C PHE A 189 14.23 -18.46 -9.39
N GLU A 190 15.52 -18.78 -9.59
CA GLU A 190 16.60 -18.11 -8.84
C GLU A 190 16.86 -16.69 -9.37
N LYS A 191 16.74 -16.47 -10.68
CA LYS A 191 16.74 -15.14 -11.31
C LYS A 191 15.54 -14.31 -10.84
N LEU A 192 14.33 -14.88 -10.84
CA LEU A 192 13.12 -14.21 -10.35
C LEU A 192 13.26 -13.85 -8.86
N LYS A 193 13.76 -14.79 -8.04
CA LYS A 193 14.03 -14.59 -6.62
C LYS A 193 15.03 -13.47 -6.39
N LEU A 194 16.12 -13.41 -7.17
CA LEU A 194 17.08 -12.30 -7.11
C LEU A 194 16.42 -10.96 -7.44
N CYS A 195 15.58 -10.88 -8.47
CA CYS A 195 14.88 -9.65 -8.83
C CYS A 195 13.90 -9.20 -7.74
N VAL A 196 13.11 -10.13 -7.17
CA VAL A 196 12.24 -9.84 -6.01
C VAL A 196 13.07 -9.39 -4.80
N LYS A 197 14.27 -9.94 -4.57
CA LYS A 197 15.18 -9.45 -3.52
C LYS A 197 15.67 -8.02 -3.76
N LYS A 198 16.00 -7.66 -5.00
CA LYS A 198 16.38 -6.28 -5.36
C LYS A 198 15.23 -5.32 -5.02
N TYR A 199 14.00 -5.65 -5.43
CA TYR A 199 12.81 -4.84 -5.09
C TYR A 199 12.55 -4.76 -3.59
N TRP A 200 12.76 -5.85 -2.84
CA TRP A 200 12.63 -5.86 -1.38
C TRP A 200 13.65 -4.96 -0.70
N VAL A 201 14.93 -5.02 -1.11
CA VAL A 201 15.99 -4.14 -0.57
C VAL A 201 15.65 -2.68 -0.86
N MET A 202 15.26 -2.36 -2.09
CA MET A 202 14.83 -1.01 -2.47
C MET A 202 13.65 -0.55 -1.59
N THR A 203 12.68 -1.41 -1.34
CA THR A 203 11.47 -1.06 -0.59
C THR A 203 11.72 -0.86 0.90
N GLU A 204 12.51 -1.72 1.55
CA GLU A 204 12.81 -1.57 2.98
C GLU A 204 13.78 -0.40 3.24
N THR A 205 14.69 -0.10 2.32
CA THR A 205 15.62 1.04 2.46
C THR A 205 14.97 2.37 2.08
N GLY A 206 14.06 2.36 1.11
CA GLY A 206 13.31 3.52 0.63
C GLY A 206 11.95 3.76 1.29
N ASN A 207 11.65 3.13 2.43
CA ASN A 207 10.37 3.31 3.11
C ASN A 207 10.28 4.71 3.78
N PRO A 208 9.33 5.59 3.38
CA PRO A 208 9.22 6.94 3.94
C PRO A 208 8.94 6.97 5.45
N GLN A 209 8.22 5.98 5.99
CA GLN A 209 8.00 5.90 7.44
C GLN A 209 9.32 5.66 8.20
N PHE A 210 10.20 4.81 7.64
CA PHE A 210 11.50 4.53 8.23
C PHE A 210 12.43 5.75 8.18
N VAL A 211 12.36 6.54 7.10
CA VAL A 211 13.05 7.83 6.99
C VAL A 211 12.63 8.77 8.12
N MET A 212 11.33 8.81 8.45
CA MET A 212 10.82 9.66 9.52
C MET A 212 11.30 9.24 10.91
N VAL A 213 11.35 7.94 11.19
CA VAL A 213 11.83 7.47 12.49
C VAL A 213 13.31 7.79 12.71
N ARG A 214 14.12 7.78 11.65
CA ARG A 214 15.55 8.11 11.75
C ARG A 214 15.83 9.61 11.87
N SER A 215 14.81 10.45 11.77
CA SER A 215 14.96 11.91 11.85
C SER A 215 15.17 12.38 13.29
N GLU A 216 15.82 13.54 13.43
CA GLU A 216 16.00 14.25 14.71
C GLU A 216 14.65 14.59 15.37
N ALA A 217 13.60 14.78 14.56
CA ALA A 217 12.26 15.05 15.04
C ALA A 217 11.71 13.91 15.89
N SER A 218 12.09 12.64 15.61
CA SER A 218 11.69 11.49 16.42
C SER A 218 12.23 11.57 17.85
N VAL A 219 13.41 12.17 18.06
CA VAL A 219 14.02 12.29 19.39
C VAL A 219 13.34 13.40 20.20
N VAL A 220 13.08 14.54 19.56
CA VAL A 220 12.34 15.65 20.19
C VAL A 220 10.93 15.21 20.60
N LEU A 221 10.22 14.51 19.71
CA LEU A 221 8.88 13.98 20.03
C LEU A 221 8.89 12.96 21.17
N PHE A 222 9.92 12.12 21.27
CA PHE A 222 10.07 11.22 22.41
C PHE A 222 10.26 11.97 23.74
N MET A 223 11.02 13.06 23.75
CA MET A 223 11.15 13.88 24.95
C MET A 223 9.81 14.48 25.38
N ILE A 224 9.05 15.01 24.43
CA ILE A 224 7.72 15.54 24.69
C ILE A 224 6.82 14.44 25.25
N CYS A 225 6.88 13.24 24.69
CA CYS A 225 6.13 12.07 25.15
C CYS A 225 6.48 11.70 26.59
N VAL A 226 7.77 11.59 26.92
CA VAL A 226 8.24 11.26 28.28
C VAL A 226 7.88 12.35 29.30
N LEU A 227 8.07 13.62 28.95
CA LEU A 227 7.72 14.74 29.84
C LEU A 227 6.21 14.82 30.10
N SER A 228 5.38 14.58 29.06
CA SER A 228 3.93 14.54 29.18
C SER A 228 3.47 13.36 30.04
N TYR A 229 4.11 12.20 29.90
CA TYR A 229 3.86 11.03 30.73
C TYR A 229 4.26 11.26 32.20
N ALA A 230 5.46 11.82 32.44
CA ALA A 230 5.97 12.07 33.79
C ALA A 230 5.13 13.11 34.55
N SER A 231 4.58 14.11 33.85
CA SER A 231 3.71 15.15 34.43
C SER A 231 2.35 14.59 34.89
N ASN A 232 1.99 13.36 34.52
CA ASN A 232 0.72 12.71 34.86
C ASN A 232 0.81 11.79 36.11
N ARG A 233 1.94 11.76 36.84
CA ARG A 233 2.21 10.79 37.93
C ARG A 233 1.50 11.09 39.26
N GLY A 234 0.59 12.07 39.32
CA GLY A 234 0.02 12.64 40.55
C GLY A 234 -0.89 11.74 41.41
N ILE A 235 -1.17 10.48 41.04
CA ILE A 235 -2.12 9.62 41.79
C ILE A 235 -1.42 8.62 42.74
N TYR A 236 -0.16 8.25 42.50
CA TYR A 236 0.49 7.21 43.33
C TYR A 236 0.92 7.69 44.73
N ASP A 237 0.93 9.00 44.99
CA ASP A 237 1.42 9.58 46.24
C ASP A 237 0.33 9.99 47.25
N THR A 238 -0.96 9.80 46.95
CA THR A 238 -2.05 10.18 47.87
C THR A 238 -2.90 8.98 48.30
N PRO A 239 -2.71 8.48 49.54
CA PRO A 239 -3.63 7.50 50.11
C PRO A 239 -4.89 8.21 50.61
N ASP A 240 -6.04 7.71 50.14
CA ASP A 240 -7.23 7.52 50.97
C ASP A 240 -8.14 8.71 51.30
N ASP A 241 -8.43 9.61 50.33
CA ASP A 241 -9.66 10.42 50.39
C ASP A 241 -10.37 10.46 49.02
N SER A 242 -10.99 9.33 48.70
CA SER A 242 -11.53 9.00 47.37
C SER A 242 -12.97 9.48 47.16
N ASN A 243 -13.19 10.78 46.97
CA ASN A 243 -14.48 11.25 46.47
C ASN A 243 -14.31 11.88 45.08
N THR A 244 -14.82 11.17 44.06
CA THR A 244 -15.12 11.76 42.74
C THR A 244 -16.20 12.81 42.97
N ALA A 245 -15.82 14.08 42.90
CA ALA A 245 -16.72 15.20 43.19
C ALA A 245 -17.41 15.72 41.92
N SER A 246 -16.92 15.31 40.74
CA SER A 246 -17.49 15.70 39.46
C SER A 246 -18.80 15.00 39.14
N ASP A 247 -19.61 15.66 38.31
CA ASP A 247 -20.87 15.12 37.78
C ASP A 247 -20.65 13.84 36.93
N TYR A 248 -19.41 13.53 36.54
CA TYR A 248 -19.02 12.32 35.82
C TYR A 248 -18.90 11.07 36.72
N LYS A 249 -18.82 11.22 38.04
CA LYS A 249 -18.83 10.11 39.02
C LYS A 249 -17.77 9.03 38.69
N TRP A 250 -18.14 7.75 38.73
CA TRP A 250 -17.26 6.60 38.49
C TRP A 250 -16.61 6.59 37.09
N SER A 251 -17.19 7.27 36.10
CA SER A 251 -16.71 7.22 34.72
C SER A 251 -15.32 7.85 34.56
N VAL A 252 -14.97 8.82 35.42
CA VAL A 252 -13.66 9.47 35.48
C VAL A 252 -12.53 8.46 35.69
N CYS A 253 -12.76 7.47 36.55
CA CYS A 253 -11.77 6.43 36.84
C CYS A 253 -11.47 5.58 35.59
N PHE A 254 -12.52 5.18 34.85
CA PHE A 254 -12.36 4.43 33.61
C PHE A 254 -11.64 5.24 32.53
N VAL A 255 -11.96 6.53 32.39
CA VAL A 255 -11.25 7.44 31.47
C VAL A 255 -9.77 7.51 31.84
N TYR A 256 -9.44 7.74 33.11
CA TYR A 256 -8.06 7.85 33.58
C TYR A 256 -7.24 6.59 33.26
N TRP A 257 -7.71 5.40 33.67
CA TRP A 257 -6.95 4.16 33.49
C TRP A 257 -6.76 3.75 32.03
N THR A 258 -7.79 3.92 31.20
CA THR A 258 -7.71 3.59 29.76
C THR A 258 -6.75 4.51 29.02
N GLN A 259 -6.72 5.80 29.37
CA GLN A 259 -5.78 6.77 28.83
C GLN A 259 -4.35 6.53 29.33
N PHE A 260 -4.19 6.23 30.62
CA PHE A 260 -2.89 5.91 31.22
C PHE A 260 -2.23 4.71 30.53
N ALA A 261 -2.99 3.63 30.31
CA ALA A 261 -2.52 2.48 29.55
C ALA A 261 -2.08 2.85 28.12
N GLY A 262 -2.86 3.68 27.42
CA GLY A 262 -2.51 4.16 26.08
C GLY A 262 -1.24 5.02 26.06
N MET A 263 -1.04 5.88 27.08
CA MET A 263 0.20 6.66 27.23
C MET A 263 1.43 5.76 27.41
N ILE A 264 1.35 4.72 28.25
CA ILE A 264 2.44 3.75 28.42
C ILE A 264 2.81 3.12 27.08
N LEU A 265 1.82 2.67 26.30
CA LEU A 265 2.07 2.08 24.98
C LEU A 265 2.77 3.07 24.04
N CYS A 266 2.28 4.31 23.95
CA CYS A 266 2.91 5.35 23.14
C CYS A 266 4.35 5.65 23.57
N THR A 267 4.63 5.68 24.89
CA THR A 267 5.99 5.88 25.40
C THR A 267 6.92 4.73 25.04
N VAL A 268 6.46 3.47 25.17
CA VAL A 268 7.23 2.27 24.77
C VAL A 268 7.51 2.27 23.27
N MET A 269 6.51 2.58 22.43
CA MET A 269 6.68 2.66 20.98
C MET A 269 7.64 3.78 20.58
N SER A 270 7.55 4.94 21.26
CA SER A 270 8.44 6.08 21.02
C SER A 270 9.88 5.81 21.48
N LEU A 271 10.07 5.02 22.53
CA LEU A 271 11.39 4.55 22.96
C LEU A 271 12.04 3.68 21.87
N GLY A 272 11.30 2.73 21.29
CA GLY A 272 11.79 1.91 20.18
C GLY A 272 12.27 2.74 18.99
N ARG A 273 11.54 3.81 18.66
CA ARG A 273 11.92 4.77 17.60
C ARG A 273 13.21 5.50 17.90
N VAL A 274 13.37 6.01 19.12
CA VAL A 274 14.59 6.71 19.53
C VAL A 274 15.80 5.79 19.56
N LEU A 275 15.64 4.53 19.97
CA LEU A 275 16.74 3.56 19.91
C LEU A 275 17.23 3.38 18.46
N VAL A 276 16.30 3.26 17.50
CA VAL A 276 16.65 3.18 16.07
C VAL A 276 17.32 4.46 15.57
N ALA A 277 16.80 5.63 15.94
CA ALA A 277 17.40 6.91 15.59
C ALA A 277 18.82 7.05 16.17
N LEU A 278 19.02 6.76 17.46
CA LEU A 278 20.32 6.84 18.15
C LEU A 278 21.35 5.88 17.57
N ILE A 279 20.97 4.63 17.26
CA ILE A 279 21.86 3.66 16.60
C ILE A 279 22.36 4.22 15.26
N HIS A 280 21.49 4.90 14.52
CA HIS A 280 21.84 5.53 13.26
C HIS A 280 22.72 6.77 13.45
N THR A 281 22.34 7.68 14.36
CA THR A 281 23.06 8.92 14.65
C THR A 281 24.46 8.67 15.19
N VAL A 282 24.61 7.83 16.23
CA VAL A 282 25.91 7.54 16.87
C VAL A 282 26.94 7.01 15.87
N ARG A 283 26.50 6.29 14.84
CA ARG A 283 27.39 5.73 13.82
C ARG A 283 27.81 6.75 12.76
N ASN A 284 26.99 7.77 12.51
CA ASN A 284 27.30 8.85 11.59
C ASN A 284 28.21 9.92 12.21
N ILE A 285 28.32 9.97 13.55
CA ILE A 285 29.24 10.87 14.27
C ILE A 285 30.70 10.68 13.82
N ARG A 286 31.10 9.47 13.40
CA ARG A 286 32.46 9.21 12.87
C ARG A 286 32.78 9.92 11.54
N LYS A 287 31.78 10.53 10.88
CA LYS A 287 31.89 11.28 9.61
C LYS A 287 31.27 12.70 9.65
N CYS A 288 30.80 13.18 10.81
CA CYS A 288 30.13 14.48 10.90
C CYS A 288 31.14 15.65 10.89
N THR A 289 31.36 16.24 9.72
CA THR A 289 31.98 17.58 9.59
C THR A 289 30.87 18.64 9.59
N ILE A 290 31.09 19.82 10.18
CA ILE A 290 30.12 20.94 10.20
C ILE A 290 29.63 21.32 8.78
N SER A 291 30.45 21.09 7.75
CA SER A 291 30.10 21.32 6.34
C SER A 291 29.04 20.34 5.80
N SER A 292 28.98 19.09 6.26
CA SER A 292 27.99 18.10 5.78
C SER A 292 26.59 18.40 6.33
N VAL A 293 26.51 18.88 7.56
CA VAL A 293 25.28 19.33 8.24
C VAL A 293 24.62 20.50 7.50
N SER A 294 25.42 21.45 7.01
CA SER A 294 24.95 22.63 6.24
C SER A 294 24.44 22.25 4.83
N LEU A 295 25.06 21.24 4.21
CA LEU A 295 24.70 20.76 2.88
C LEU A 295 23.42 19.89 2.90
N GLU A 296 23.27 19.02 3.90
CA GLU A 296 22.06 18.19 4.11
C GLU A 296 20.80 19.05 4.30
N ILE A 297 20.90 20.09 5.14
CA ILE A 297 19.78 21.01 5.43
C ILE A 297 19.35 21.75 4.15
N LYS A 298 20.30 22.12 3.28
CA LYS A 298 20.04 22.86 2.04
C LYS A 298 19.39 22.02 0.94
N ASN A 299 19.75 20.74 0.78
CA ASN A 299 19.41 20.00 -0.44
C ASN A 299 18.12 19.16 -0.41
N TYR A 300 17.69 18.59 0.73
CA TYR A 300 16.44 17.78 0.74
C TYR A 300 15.30 18.38 1.59
N ARG A 301 15.58 19.07 2.69
CA ARG A 301 14.53 19.60 3.59
C ARG A 301 13.86 20.88 3.06
N ILE A 302 14.62 21.76 2.41
CA ILE A 302 14.14 23.07 1.95
C ILE A 302 13.75 23.07 0.45
N LYS A 303 14.21 22.07 -0.31
CA LYS A 303 14.10 22.01 -1.78
C LYS A 303 12.67 22.20 -2.31
N ARG A 304 11.68 21.59 -1.67
CA ARG A 304 10.28 21.71 -2.12
C ARG A 304 9.65 23.04 -1.79
N LEU A 305 10.01 23.68 -0.67
CA LEU A 305 9.58 25.05 -0.40
C LEU A 305 10.18 26.02 -1.44
N VAL A 306 11.43 25.80 -1.83
CA VAL A 306 12.08 26.56 -2.92
C VAL A 306 11.41 26.29 -4.27
N GLU A 307 10.99 25.06 -4.55
CA GLU A 307 10.26 24.73 -5.77
C GLU A 307 8.84 25.30 -5.79
N TRP A 308 8.12 25.26 -4.65
CA TRP A 308 6.84 25.95 -4.48
C TRP A 308 6.99 27.45 -4.65
N LYS A 309 8.12 28.04 -4.25
CA LYS A 309 8.42 29.44 -4.54
C LYS A 309 8.57 29.71 -6.05
N ARG A 310 9.13 28.77 -6.80
CA ARG A 310 9.38 28.88 -8.25
C ARG A 310 8.14 28.61 -9.12
N ARG A 311 7.14 27.85 -8.66
CA ARG A 311 5.92 27.57 -9.44
C ARG A 311 5.05 28.82 -9.62
N LEU A 312 4.66 29.15 -10.84
CA LEU A 312 3.69 30.23 -11.12
C LEU A 312 2.34 29.97 -10.42
N PRO A 313 1.58 31.02 -10.04
CA PRO A 313 0.21 30.87 -9.55
C PRO A 313 -0.68 30.22 -10.63
N PRO A 314 -1.64 29.35 -10.25
CA PRO A 314 -2.61 28.81 -11.20
C PRO A 314 -3.34 29.96 -11.92
N LEU A 315 -3.50 29.82 -13.23
CA LEU A 315 -4.03 30.84 -14.15
C LEU A 315 -5.53 31.13 -13.96
N TYR A 316 -6.18 30.53 -12.95
CA TYR A 316 -7.64 30.51 -12.79
C TYR A 316 -8.25 31.82 -12.23
N VAL A 317 -7.44 32.77 -11.77
CA VAL A 317 -7.93 34.03 -11.15
C VAL A 317 -7.98 35.16 -12.20
N ARG A 318 -9.19 35.60 -12.55
CA ARG A 318 -9.50 36.55 -13.65
C ARG A 318 -9.12 38.03 -13.38
N GLY A 319 -8.10 38.33 -12.58
CA GLY A 319 -7.72 39.72 -12.24
C GLY A 319 -6.22 39.95 -11.96
N ARG A 320 -5.61 40.92 -12.65
CA ARG A 320 -4.16 41.24 -12.56
C ARG A 320 -3.72 41.70 -11.15
N LYS A 321 -4.56 42.48 -10.45
CA LYS A 321 -4.29 42.99 -9.08
C LYS A 321 -4.36 41.88 -8.03
N HIS A 322 -5.43 41.07 -8.03
CA HIS A 322 -5.57 39.93 -7.12
C HIS A 322 -4.48 38.87 -7.32
N ARG A 323 -4.09 38.61 -8.57
CA ARG A 323 -2.98 37.71 -8.89
C ARG A 323 -1.65 38.20 -8.28
N LYS A 324 -1.40 39.52 -8.30
CA LYS A 324 -0.20 40.12 -7.68
C LYS A 324 -0.22 40.00 -6.15
N ILE A 325 -1.37 40.24 -5.52
CA ILE A 325 -1.54 40.08 -4.06
C ILE A 325 -1.36 38.62 -3.64
N ILE A 326 -2.04 37.68 -4.31
CA ILE A 326 -1.91 36.24 -4.05
C ILE A 326 -0.45 35.79 -4.20
N TYR A 327 0.24 36.27 -5.24
CA TYR A 327 1.66 35.99 -5.43
C TYR A 327 2.52 36.50 -4.28
N HIS A 328 2.34 37.77 -3.85
CA HIS A 328 3.10 38.34 -2.73
C HIS A 328 2.83 37.63 -1.40
N ILE A 329 1.56 37.37 -1.07
CA ILE A 329 1.17 36.65 0.15
C ILE A 329 1.75 35.23 0.13
N ARG A 330 1.60 34.50 -0.98
CA ARG A 330 2.17 33.16 -1.12
C ARG A 330 3.69 33.17 -0.97
N ASN A 331 4.39 34.12 -1.60
CA ASN A 331 5.84 34.21 -1.51
C ASN A 331 6.31 34.56 -0.09
N LEU A 332 5.59 35.45 0.59
CA LEU A 332 5.83 35.78 2.00
C LEU A 332 5.65 34.54 2.88
N LEU A 333 4.53 33.83 2.74
CA LEU A 333 4.26 32.59 3.48
C LEU A 333 5.33 31.54 3.23
N ILE A 334 5.76 31.33 1.98
CA ILE A 334 6.81 30.36 1.66
C ILE A 334 8.15 30.80 2.27
N ASN A 335 8.50 32.09 2.27
CA ASN A 335 9.73 32.58 2.90
C ASN A 335 9.70 32.37 4.42
N ILE A 336 8.56 32.64 5.07
CA ILE A 336 8.35 32.37 6.50
C ILE A 336 8.49 30.87 6.77
N CYS A 337 7.89 30.01 5.94
CA CYS A 337 8.00 28.56 6.04
C CYS A 337 9.46 28.07 5.87
N ILE A 338 10.22 28.65 4.93
CA ILE A 338 11.64 28.31 4.76
C ILE A 338 12.44 28.70 6.01
N GLY A 339 12.24 29.92 6.51
CA GLY A 339 12.87 30.39 7.74
C GLY A 339 12.52 29.51 8.93
N SER A 340 11.24 29.21 9.12
CA SER A 340 10.77 28.38 10.23
C SER A 340 11.28 26.93 10.13
N GLN A 341 11.35 26.34 8.94
CA GLN A 341 11.98 25.02 8.76
C GLN A 341 13.46 25.03 9.18
N ILE A 342 14.22 26.07 8.80
CA ILE A 342 15.64 26.18 9.19
C ILE A 342 15.74 26.29 10.71
N VAL A 343 14.95 27.17 11.34
CA VAL A 343 14.95 27.38 12.79
C VAL A 343 14.56 26.10 13.53
N ILE A 344 13.48 25.42 13.12
CA ILE A 344 13.04 24.16 13.73
C ILE A 344 14.12 23.09 13.65
N VAL A 345 14.79 22.95 12.50
CA VAL A 345 15.87 21.97 12.35
C VAL A 345 17.07 22.30 13.25
N ILE A 346 17.44 23.59 13.35
CA ILE A 346 18.51 24.03 14.27
C ILE A 346 18.12 23.74 15.72
N VAL A 347 16.91 24.12 16.13
CA VAL A 347 16.38 23.88 17.49
C VAL A 347 16.36 22.39 17.79
N ASN A 348 15.87 21.54 16.89
CA ASN A 348 15.83 20.09 17.06
C ASN A 348 17.24 19.48 17.19
N LYS A 349 18.22 19.97 16.39
CA LYS A 349 19.63 19.57 16.50
C LYS A 349 20.26 19.98 17.83
N LEU A 350 19.94 21.16 18.34
CA LEU A 350 20.41 21.65 19.65
C LEU A 350 19.71 20.94 20.82
N LEU A 351 18.44 20.56 20.66
CA LEU A 351 17.69 19.79 21.66
C LEU A 351 18.16 18.34 21.76
N LEU A 352 18.81 17.79 20.74
CA LEU A 352 19.30 16.41 20.72
C LEU A 352 20.25 16.07 21.90
N PRO A 353 21.34 16.84 22.16
CA PRO A 353 22.20 16.58 23.32
C PRO A 353 21.49 16.81 24.67
N ILE A 354 20.58 17.79 24.74
CA ILE A 354 19.77 18.07 25.94
C ILE A 354 18.79 16.92 26.20
N SER A 355 18.20 16.35 25.16
CA SER A 355 17.33 15.18 25.20
C SER A 355 18.09 13.96 25.73
N ILE A 356 19.27 13.68 25.19
CA ILE A 356 20.11 12.57 25.64
C ILE A 356 20.48 12.76 27.12
N GLY A 357 20.91 13.97 27.51
CA GLY A 357 21.23 14.32 28.90
C GLY A 357 20.02 14.29 29.85
N GLY A 358 18.85 14.70 29.38
CA GLY A 358 17.59 14.70 30.14
C GLY A 358 17.03 13.30 30.38
N ILE A 359 17.15 12.39 29.39
CA ILE A 359 16.81 10.97 29.54
C ILE A 359 17.72 10.33 30.60
N ILE A 360 19.02 10.60 30.52
CA ILE A 360 20.01 10.17 31.52
C ILE A 360 19.64 10.66 32.93
N LEU A 361 19.23 11.92 33.05
CA LEU A 361 18.86 12.55 34.33
C LEU A 361 17.52 12.02 34.89
N LEU A 362 16.55 11.72 34.02
CA LEU A 362 15.27 11.12 34.41
C LEU A 362 15.43 9.69 34.91
N PHE A 363 16.30 8.88 34.27
CA PHE A 363 16.65 7.54 34.77
C PHE A 363 17.43 7.56 36.09
N ALA A 364 18.13 8.66 36.40
CA ALA A 364 18.82 8.83 37.67
C ALA A 364 17.88 9.21 38.84
N ARG A 365 16.62 9.56 38.57
CA ARG A 365 15.70 10.17 39.55
C ARG A 365 14.78 9.19 40.27
N ASP A 366 14.65 7.93 39.86
CA ASP A 366 13.91 6.88 40.59
C ASP A 366 14.76 6.25 41.73
N GLY A 367 15.38 7.09 42.55
CA GLY A 367 16.15 6.70 43.74
C GLY A 367 16.13 7.85 44.76
N VAL A 368 15.08 7.89 45.59
CA VAL A 368 14.93 8.90 46.64
C VAL A 368 15.97 8.67 47.74
N ALA A 369 16.96 9.57 47.87
CA ALA A 369 17.31 10.27 49.13
C ALA A 369 18.69 10.97 49.09
N SER A 370 18.66 12.25 49.48
CA SER A 370 19.71 13.05 50.13
C SER A 370 20.94 13.54 49.34
N ALA A 371 21.14 14.86 49.41
CA ALA A 371 22.01 15.69 48.59
C ALA A 371 23.42 15.94 49.18
N ILE A 372 24.03 14.98 49.90
CA ILE A 372 25.36 15.22 50.55
C ILE A 372 26.50 14.38 49.95
N LEU A 373 26.27 13.59 48.90
CA LEU A 373 27.31 12.72 48.30
C LEU A 373 27.63 13.04 46.82
N ILE A 374 27.71 14.32 46.43
CA ILE A 374 27.77 14.69 45.00
C ILE A 374 29.15 14.43 44.35
N MET A 375 30.25 14.39 45.10
CA MET A 375 31.58 14.09 44.53
C MET A 375 31.85 12.58 44.27
N PRO A 376 31.49 11.65 45.18
CA PRO A 376 31.58 10.20 44.90
C PRO A 376 30.57 9.74 43.85
N LEU A 377 29.42 10.42 43.74
CA LEU A 377 28.38 10.12 42.75
C LEU A 377 28.84 10.42 41.33
N ALA A 378 29.67 11.44 41.08
CA ALA A 378 30.24 11.70 39.76
C ALA A 378 31.17 10.57 39.28
N ILE A 379 31.97 9.99 40.18
CA ILE A 379 32.84 8.84 39.90
C ILE A 379 32.00 7.56 39.73
N ALA A 380 30.96 7.38 40.56
CA ALA A 380 30.00 6.30 40.41
C ALA A 380 29.16 6.43 39.13
N ILE A 381 28.86 7.64 38.65
CA ILE A 381 28.19 7.93 37.38
C ILE A 381 29.11 7.56 36.22
N VAL A 382 30.41 7.87 36.26
CA VAL A 382 31.37 7.44 35.22
C VAL A 382 31.50 5.90 35.18
N LEU A 383 31.54 5.24 36.34
CA LEU A 383 31.55 3.78 36.43
C LEU A 383 30.20 3.15 36.03
N PHE A 384 29.08 3.80 36.37
CA PHE A 384 27.72 3.41 35.98
C PHE A 384 27.50 3.61 34.48
N PHE A 385 28.05 4.66 33.85
CA PHE A 385 28.11 4.80 32.40
C PHE A 385 28.99 3.73 31.76
N GLY A 386 30.08 3.31 32.42
CA GLY A 386 30.84 2.14 32.01
C GLY A 386 30.01 0.84 32.04
N ILE A 387 29.27 0.60 33.12
CA ILE A 387 28.41 -0.59 33.32
C ILE A 387 27.15 -0.53 32.45
N LEU A 388 26.55 0.65 32.25
CA LEU A 388 25.38 0.91 31.42
C LEU A 388 25.75 0.87 29.95
N ARG A 389 26.93 1.36 29.56
CA ARG A 389 27.53 1.08 28.24
C ARG A 389 27.70 -0.43 28.07
N MET A 390 28.16 -1.16 29.09
CA MET A 390 28.26 -2.62 29.02
C MET A 390 26.91 -3.33 29.03
N ARG A 391 25.86 -2.81 29.69
CA ARG A 391 24.48 -3.36 29.69
C ARG A 391 23.71 -3.00 28.42
N ILE A 392 23.90 -1.80 27.88
CA ILE A 392 23.40 -1.39 26.57
C ILE A 392 24.15 -2.15 25.48
N ILE A 393 25.46 -2.35 25.59
CA ILE A 393 26.20 -3.25 24.69
C ILE A 393 25.72 -4.68 24.90
N ARG A 394 25.47 -5.16 26.12
CA ARG A 394 24.93 -6.51 26.38
C ARG A 394 23.48 -6.66 25.90
N CYS A 395 22.68 -5.61 25.91
CA CYS A 395 21.32 -5.55 25.38
C CYS A 395 21.32 -5.43 23.85
N LEU A 396 22.20 -4.61 23.27
CA LEU A 396 22.46 -4.55 21.83
C LEU A 396 23.08 -5.85 21.33
N VAL A 397 23.92 -6.51 22.12
CA VAL A 397 24.45 -7.84 21.87
C VAL A 397 23.33 -8.84 22.04
N MET A 398 22.45 -8.77 23.04
CA MET A 398 21.30 -9.67 23.19
C MET A 398 20.28 -9.49 22.05
N VAL A 399 20.06 -8.27 21.58
CA VAL A 399 19.24 -7.92 20.41
C VAL A 399 19.93 -8.39 19.13
N LYS A 400 21.23 -8.16 18.98
CA LYS A 400 22.05 -8.72 17.89
C LYS A 400 22.05 -10.25 17.94
N THR A 401 22.10 -10.87 19.12
CA THR A 401 22.05 -12.32 19.32
C THR A 401 20.64 -12.83 19.06
N PHE A 402 19.59 -12.09 19.38
CA PHE A 402 18.21 -12.41 19.02
C PHE A 402 18.01 -12.35 17.49
N PHE A 403 18.64 -11.36 16.82
CA PHE A 403 18.67 -11.27 15.36
C PHE A 403 19.57 -12.35 14.70
N SER A 404 20.72 -12.69 15.31
CA SER A 404 21.72 -13.65 14.81
C SER A 404 21.37 -15.11 15.11
N ARG A 405 20.72 -15.41 16.23
CA ARG A 405 20.33 -16.78 16.64
C ARG A 405 19.29 -17.40 15.72
N GLN A 406 18.63 -16.59 14.88
CA GLN A 406 17.81 -17.10 13.77
C GLN A 406 18.59 -17.18 12.44
N SER A 407 19.66 -16.40 12.26
CA SER A 407 20.56 -16.47 11.11
C SER A 407 21.35 -17.78 11.10
N GLU A 408 21.84 -18.22 12.26
CA GLU A 408 22.63 -19.46 12.40
C GLU A 408 21.77 -20.72 12.28
N ALA A 409 20.48 -20.66 12.64
CA ALA A 409 19.56 -21.78 12.52
C ALA A 409 19.08 -22.06 11.06
N LEU A 410 19.52 -21.25 10.08
CA LEU A 410 19.06 -21.31 8.69
C LEU A 410 20.18 -21.46 7.65
N ALA A 411 21.46 -21.43 8.05
CA ALA A 411 22.58 -21.46 7.13
C ALA A 411 23.04 -22.90 6.86
N ASN A 412 23.03 -23.31 5.58
CA ASN A 412 23.62 -24.57 5.11
C ASN A 412 25.08 -24.28 4.69
N PRO A 413 26.09 -25.04 5.11
CA PRO A 413 27.50 -24.65 4.99
C PRO A 413 28.08 -24.62 3.56
N ASN A 414 27.35 -25.12 2.54
CA ASN A 414 27.87 -25.24 1.17
C ASN A 414 27.63 -24.01 0.27
N GLU A 415 27.00 -22.93 0.77
CA GLU A 415 26.58 -21.76 -0.04
C GLU A 415 27.56 -20.58 -0.04
N THR A 416 28.68 -20.68 0.68
CA THR A 416 29.47 -19.51 1.16
C THR A 416 30.25 -18.75 0.08
N GLU A 417 30.74 -19.39 -0.98
CA GLU A 417 31.50 -18.72 -2.05
C GLU A 417 30.61 -17.96 -3.06
N HIS A 418 29.41 -18.46 -3.36
CA HIS A 418 28.44 -17.77 -4.24
C HIS A 418 27.77 -16.56 -3.55
N THR A 419 27.73 -16.53 -2.21
CA THR A 419 27.13 -15.42 -1.44
C THR A 419 27.88 -14.09 -1.56
N VAL A 420 29.20 -14.10 -1.77
CA VAL A 420 30.02 -12.87 -1.69
C VAL A 420 29.79 -11.94 -2.90
N GLY A 421 29.68 -12.49 -4.11
CA GLY A 421 29.28 -11.71 -5.30
C GLY A 421 27.82 -11.27 -5.26
N TYR A 422 26.95 -12.12 -4.70
CA TYR A 422 25.51 -11.88 -4.57
C TYR A 422 25.17 -10.74 -3.58
N GLU A 423 25.89 -10.63 -2.46
CA GLU A 423 25.72 -9.53 -1.51
C GLU A 423 26.20 -8.20 -2.07
N GLN A 424 27.25 -8.20 -2.90
CA GLN A 424 27.75 -7.01 -3.59
C GLN A 424 26.73 -6.47 -4.59
N ASP A 425 26.02 -7.34 -5.31
CA ASP A 425 24.95 -6.95 -6.22
C ASP A 425 23.77 -6.29 -5.51
N LEU A 426 23.34 -6.81 -4.36
CA LEU A 426 22.24 -6.23 -3.58
C LEU A 426 22.57 -4.85 -2.99
N ARG A 427 23.85 -4.57 -2.68
CA ARG A 427 24.28 -3.23 -2.21
C ARG A 427 23.97 -2.14 -3.23
N ASN A 428 24.06 -2.44 -4.52
CA ASN A 428 23.80 -1.48 -5.59
C ASN A 428 22.32 -1.08 -5.71
N PHE A 429 21.41 -1.81 -5.06
CA PHE A 429 19.97 -1.55 -5.03
C PHE A 429 19.50 -0.91 -3.71
N VAL A 430 20.43 -0.50 -2.84
CA VAL A 430 20.10 0.23 -1.62
C VAL A 430 19.70 1.67 -1.96
N LEU A 431 18.51 2.09 -1.52
CA LEU A 431 18.04 3.46 -1.65
C LEU A 431 18.60 4.33 -0.51
N HIS A 432 19.68 5.04 -0.80
CA HIS A 432 20.28 6.01 0.11
C HIS A 432 19.57 7.36 0.03
N LEU A 433 19.31 8.00 1.17
CA LEU A 433 19.21 9.46 1.21
C LEU A 433 20.63 10.03 1.10
N GLU A 434 20.80 11.07 0.30
CA GLU A 434 22.10 11.69 0.00
C GLU A 434 22.87 11.97 1.31
N SER A 435 24.07 11.36 1.47
CA SER A 435 24.99 11.36 2.64
C SER A 435 24.96 10.18 3.63
N GLU A 436 24.11 9.15 3.46
CA GLU A 436 24.04 8.02 4.42
C GLU A 436 24.78 6.77 3.94
N ALA A 437 25.56 6.11 4.82
CA ALA A 437 26.14 4.78 4.57
C ALA A 437 25.39 3.70 5.35
N ILE A 438 24.80 2.71 4.66
CA ILE A 438 24.07 1.60 5.30
C ILE A 438 25.05 0.57 5.87
N ASN A 439 24.68 -0.01 7.01
CA ASN A 439 25.40 -1.10 7.67
C ASN A 439 25.29 -2.41 6.89
N ASP A 440 26.41 -3.08 6.66
CA ASP A 440 26.45 -4.46 6.18
C ASP A 440 25.53 -5.36 7.00
N GLY A 441 25.54 -5.22 8.33
CA GLY A 441 24.63 -5.97 9.21
C GLY A 441 23.13 -5.66 9.04
N TYR A 442 22.75 -4.47 8.56
CA TYR A 442 21.36 -4.16 8.22
C TYR A 442 20.95 -4.80 6.89
N LEU A 443 21.86 -4.83 5.91
CA LEU A 443 21.65 -5.54 4.66
C LEU A 443 21.54 -7.06 4.88
N THR A 444 22.40 -7.64 5.73
CA THR A 444 22.29 -9.05 6.15
C THR A 444 20.95 -9.32 6.83
N PHE A 445 20.47 -8.40 7.69
CA PHE A 445 19.14 -8.51 8.28
C PHE A 445 18.02 -8.46 7.24
N ILE A 446 18.09 -7.53 6.28
CA ILE A 446 17.12 -7.44 5.17
C ILE A 446 17.10 -8.76 4.38
N ASN A 447 18.28 -9.28 4.00
CA ASN A 447 18.42 -10.54 3.27
C ASN A 447 17.85 -11.73 4.07
N THR A 448 18.10 -11.77 5.38
CA THR A 448 17.53 -12.80 6.27
C THR A 448 16.00 -12.69 6.34
N SER A 449 15.47 -11.47 6.41
CA SER A 449 14.03 -11.19 6.47
C SER A 449 13.29 -11.68 5.22
N ILE A 450 13.81 -11.36 4.03
CA ILE A 450 13.21 -11.86 2.78
C ILE A 450 13.31 -13.38 2.65
N ASN A 451 14.46 -13.99 2.97
CA ASN A 451 14.61 -15.45 2.93
C ASN A 451 13.62 -16.13 3.88
N SER A 452 13.40 -15.56 5.07
CA SER A 452 12.39 -16.04 6.02
C SER A 452 10.97 -15.91 5.45
N SER A 453 10.65 -14.79 4.79
CA SER A 453 9.35 -14.58 4.15
C SER A 453 9.09 -15.56 3.00
N ILE A 454 10.09 -15.82 2.15
CA ILE A 454 10.01 -16.81 1.07
C ILE A 454 9.79 -18.21 1.66
N LYS A 455 10.54 -18.58 2.71
CA LYS A 455 10.37 -19.86 3.40
C LYS A 455 8.99 -20.02 4.03
N MET A 456 8.39 -18.92 4.53
CA MET A 456 7.03 -18.92 5.04
C MET A 456 6.00 -19.12 3.92
N GLY A 457 6.21 -18.50 2.76
CA GLY A 457 5.41 -18.73 1.56
C GLY A 457 5.49 -20.18 1.08
N ALA A 458 6.68 -20.77 1.05
CA ALA A 458 6.90 -22.16 0.64
C ALA A 458 6.14 -23.18 1.51
N LYS A 459 5.80 -22.84 2.76
CA LYS A 459 4.93 -23.70 3.60
C LYS A 459 3.48 -23.78 3.11
N HIS A 460 3.05 -22.78 2.36
CA HIS A 460 1.70 -22.66 1.79
C HIS A 460 1.68 -23.08 0.30
N HIS A 461 2.62 -23.92 -0.13
CA HIS A 461 2.67 -24.41 -1.50
C HIS A 461 1.39 -25.18 -1.90
N PRO A 462 0.86 -24.97 -3.13
CA PRO A 462 -0.41 -25.54 -3.55
C PRO A 462 -0.26 -26.99 -4.01
N ARG A 463 -0.40 -27.93 -3.04
CA ARG A 463 -0.14 -29.36 -3.23
C ARG A 463 -1.04 -30.01 -4.27
N TYR A 464 -2.32 -29.66 -4.29
CA TYR A 464 -3.28 -30.30 -5.19
C TYR A 464 -3.11 -29.77 -6.60
N LEU A 465 -2.79 -28.49 -6.78
CA LEU A 465 -2.45 -27.92 -8.08
C LEU A 465 -1.19 -28.57 -8.64
N THR A 466 -0.11 -28.67 -7.87
CA THR A 466 1.13 -29.31 -8.35
C THR A 466 0.86 -30.74 -8.80
N LYS A 467 0.10 -31.52 -8.01
CA LYS A 467 -0.31 -32.88 -8.38
C LYS A 467 -1.20 -32.94 -9.63
N LEU A 468 -2.06 -31.95 -9.84
CA LEU A 468 -2.88 -31.86 -11.06
C LEU A 468 -1.99 -31.56 -12.27
N MET A 469 -1.06 -30.63 -12.14
CA MET A 469 -0.13 -30.24 -13.20
C MET A 469 0.85 -31.36 -13.58
N GLU A 470 1.21 -32.26 -12.66
CA GLU A 470 2.02 -33.44 -12.97
C GLU A 470 1.42 -34.33 -14.07
N ASN A 471 0.09 -34.30 -14.26
CA ASN A 471 -0.58 -35.05 -15.33
C ASN A 471 -0.41 -34.40 -16.71
N SER A 472 -0.03 -33.12 -16.77
CA SER A 472 0.22 -32.40 -18.02
C SER A 472 1.62 -32.75 -18.53
N THR A 473 1.69 -33.54 -19.60
CA THR A 473 2.95 -33.95 -20.25
C THR A 473 3.27 -33.13 -21.49
N SER A 474 2.26 -32.49 -22.08
CA SER A 474 2.37 -31.59 -23.25
C SER A 474 1.46 -30.38 -23.04
N PHE A 475 1.45 -29.42 -23.96
CA PHE A 475 0.49 -28.31 -23.97
C PHE A 475 -0.71 -28.58 -24.91
N GLU A 476 -0.87 -29.82 -25.37
CA GLU A 476 -1.84 -30.17 -26.43
C GLU A 476 -3.30 -29.95 -26.00
N GLY A 477 -3.62 -30.07 -24.71
CA GLY A 477 -4.94 -29.74 -24.18
C GLY A 477 -5.37 -28.30 -24.47
N VAL A 478 -4.42 -27.36 -24.59
CA VAL A 478 -4.72 -25.97 -24.93
C VAL A 478 -5.26 -25.83 -26.35
N SER A 479 -4.84 -26.66 -27.31
CA SER A 479 -5.41 -26.64 -28.66
C SER A 479 -6.71 -27.45 -28.77
N LYS A 480 -6.90 -28.46 -27.91
CA LYS A 480 -8.03 -29.40 -27.97
C LYS A 480 -9.31 -28.96 -27.27
N PHE A 481 -9.26 -28.03 -26.30
CA PHE A 481 -10.46 -27.70 -25.51
C PHE A 481 -11.55 -26.98 -26.31
N GLU A 482 -11.18 -26.30 -27.39
CA GLU A 482 -12.09 -25.58 -28.28
C GLU A 482 -11.63 -25.74 -29.75
N SER A 483 -12.57 -26.07 -30.63
CA SER A 483 -12.36 -26.31 -32.07
C SER A 483 -12.95 -25.17 -32.90
N ASP A 484 -12.22 -24.76 -33.95
CA ASP A 484 -12.70 -23.72 -34.89
C ASP A 484 -13.81 -24.25 -35.81
N GLN A 485 -14.07 -25.56 -35.81
CA GLN A 485 -15.16 -26.17 -36.56
C GLN A 485 -16.54 -25.88 -35.94
N VAL A 486 -16.59 -25.45 -34.67
CA VAL A 486 -17.86 -25.12 -34.00
C VAL A 486 -18.27 -23.70 -34.35
N SER A 487 -19.35 -23.55 -35.11
CA SER A 487 -19.86 -22.24 -35.52
C SER A 487 -20.36 -21.41 -34.33
N SER A 488 -19.98 -20.13 -34.26
CA SER A 488 -20.50 -19.20 -33.25
C SER A 488 -21.96 -18.84 -33.51
N ILE A 489 -22.80 -18.86 -32.46
CA ILE A 489 -24.21 -18.45 -32.53
C ILE A 489 -24.35 -16.92 -32.42
N ILE A 490 -23.39 -16.25 -31.78
CA ILE A 490 -23.37 -14.80 -31.60
C ILE A 490 -22.32 -14.19 -32.56
N CYS A 491 -22.65 -13.09 -33.24
CA CYS A 491 -21.73 -12.38 -34.15
C CYS A 491 -20.55 -11.70 -33.43
N THR A 492 -20.71 -11.30 -32.17
CA THR A 492 -19.64 -10.70 -31.35
C THR A 492 -18.81 -11.77 -30.65
N GLU A 493 -17.70 -12.14 -31.28
CA GLU A 493 -16.74 -13.08 -30.71
C GLU A 493 -15.81 -12.36 -29.72
N HIS A 494 -15.77 -12.87 -28.49
CA HIS A 494 -14.92 -12.35 -27.43
C HIS A 494 -13.64 -13.18 -27.33
N LEU A 495 -12.51 -12.54 -27.03
CA LEU A 495 -11.26 -13.23 -26.71
C LEU A 495 -11.47 -14.15 -25.50
N ASN A 496 -11.07 -15.40 -25.64
CA ASN A 496 -11.11 -16.34 -24.54
C ASN A 496 -10.11 -15.90 -23.47
N CYS A 497 -10.49 -16.03 -22.20
CA CYS A 497 -9.56 -15.90 -21.07
C CYS A 497 -9.32 -17.27 -20.43
N TRP A 498 -8.15 -17.46 -19.84
CA TRP A 498 -7.75 -18.68 -19.16
C TRP A 498 -8.74 -19.04 -18.05
N SER A 499 -9.16 -18.06 -17.26
CA SER A 499 -10.10 -18.27 -16.16
C SER A 499 -11.46 -18.77 -16.62
N LEU A 500 -12.01 -18.23 -17.72
CA LEU A 500 -13.30 -18.67 -18.26
C LEU A 500 -13.20 -20.09 -18.82
N ALA A 501 -12.15 -20.40 -19.59
CA ALA A 501 -11.91 -21.74 -20.12
C ALA A 501 -11.80 -22.77 -18.98
N VAL A 502 -11.00 -22.47 -17.94
CA VAL A 502 -10.87 -23.33 -16.75
C VAL A 502 -12.21 -23.49 -16.02
N ALA A 503 -12.97 -22.41 -15.81
CA ALA A 503 -14.26 -22.47 -15.11
C ALA A 503 -15.28 -23.34 -15.87
N THR A 504 -15.37 -23.18 -17.19
CA THR A 504 -16.28 -23.94 -18.06
C THR A 504 -15.87 -25.41 -18.11
N LEU A 505 -14.60 -25.72 -18.37
CA LEU A 505 -14.10 -27.11 -18.38
C LEU A 505 -14.26 -27.80 -17.04
N THR A 506 -14.03 -27.09 -15.94
CA THR A 506 -14.24 -27.64 -14.59
C THR A 506 -15.72 -27.94 -14.38
N SER A 507 -16.63 -27.06 -14.80
CA SER A 507 -18.08 -27.28 -14.71
C SER A 507 -18.50 -28.53 -15.48
N ILE A 508 -18.02 -28.70 -16.71
CA ILE A 508 -18.25 -29.90 -17.54
C ILE A 508 -17.69 -31.15 -16.84
N THR A 509 -16.44 -31.10 -16.39
CA THR A 509 -15.74 -32.23 -15.77
C THR A 509 -16.43 -32.70 -14.47
N ILE A 510 -16.97 -31.77 -13.68
CA ILE A 510 -17.75 -32.08 -12.48
C ILE A 510 -19.12 -32.69 -12.81
N ALA A 511 -19.73 -32.27 -13.93
CA ALA A 511 -21.01 -32.78 -14.39
C ALA A 511 -20.94 -34.20 -15.00
N LEU A 512 -19.75 -34.78 -15.19
CA LEU A 512 -19.61 -36.13 -15.74
C LEU A 512 -20.18 -37.20 -14.77
N PRO A 513 -20.93 -38.19 -15.32
CA PRO A 513 -21.50 -39.29 -14.53
C PRO A 513 -20.43 -40.34 -14.18
N ASN A 514 -20.76 -41.26 -13.27
CA ASN A 514 -19.96 -42.45 -12.96
C ASN A 514 -18.51 -42.22 -12.46
N VAL A 515 -18.18 -41.01 -11.99
CA VAL A 515 -16.89 -40.68 -11.36
C VAL A 515 -16.98 -40.73 -9.84
N GLN A 516 -16.01 -41.36 -9.18
CA GLN A 516 -15.88 -41.42 -7.72
C GLN A 516 -15.74 -40.01 -7.10
N ASN A 517 -16.41 -39.78 -5.97
CA ASN A 517 -16.41 -38.48 -5.30
C ASN A 517 -15.00 -38.08 -4.83
N GLU A 518 -14.16 -39.03 -4.43
CA GLU A 518 -12.79 -38.79 -4.01
C GLU A 518 -11.95 -38.20 -5.14
N LYS A 519 -12.00 -38.79 -6.35
CA LYS A 519 -11.32 -38.27 -7.55
C LYS A 519 -11.82 -36.87 -7.91
N ARG A 520 -13.14 -36.68 -7.89
CA ARG A 520 -13.79 -35.39 -8.15
C ARG A 520 -13.33 -34.31 -7.18
N ASN A 521 -13.30 -34.62 -5.88
CA ASN A 521 -12.89 -33.70 -4.83
C ASN A 521 -11.39 -33.34 -4.92
N GLN A 522 -10.54 -34.31 -5.27
CA GLN A 522 -9.10 -34.05 -5.44
C GLN A 522 -8.84 -33.14 -6.64
N PHE A 523 -9.48 -33.40 -7.79
CA PHE A 523 -9.44 -32.54 -8.97
C PHE A 523 -9.89 -31.11 -8.61
N LEU A 524 -11.05 -31.00 -7.96
CA LEU A 524 -11.63 -29.72 -7.57
C LEU A 524 -10.73 -28.90 -6.64
N ARG A 525 -10.06 -29.53 -5.66
CA ARG A 525 -9.07 -28.85 -4.80
C ARG A 525 -7.90 -28.30 -5.62
N GLY A 526 -7.42 -29.06 -6.62
CA GLY A 526 -6.36 -28.61 -7.53
C GLY A 526 -6.79 -27.42 -8.37
N VAL A 527 -8.00 -27.45 -8.93
CA VAL A 527 -8.54 -26.31 -9.69
C VAL A 527 -8.73 -25.07 -8.80
N ILE A 528 -9.27 -25.22 -7.58
CA ILE A 528 -9.44 -24.10 -6.65
C ILE A 528 -8.10 -23.44 -6.32
N GLU A 529 -7.06 -24.24 -6.04
CA GLU A 529 -5.70 -23.72 -5.84
C GLU A 529 -5.16 -23.02 -7.10
N GLY A 530 -5.34 -23.63 -8.29
CA GLY A 530 -4.90 -23.08 -9.58
C GLY A 530 -5.57 -21.77 -9.96
N PHE A 531 -6.88 -21.64 -9.71
CA PHE A 531 -7.68 -20.48 -10.11
C PHE A 531 -7.16 -19.18 -9.47
N LYS A 532 -6.64 -19.27 -8.23
CA LYS A 532 -5.95 -18.15 -7.54
C LYS A 532 -4.83 -17.56 -8.40
N TYR A 533 -4.02 -18.41 -9.02
CA TYR A 533 -2.82 -17.99 -9.77
C TYR A 533 -3.16 -17.58 -11.20
N VAL A 534 -4.11 -18.26 -11.87
CA VAL A 534 -4.60 -17.86 -13.19
C VAL A 534 -5.17 -16.43 -13.15
N ARG A 535 -6.05 -16.16 -12.18
CA ARG A 535 -6.66 -14.85 -12.00
C ARG A 535 -5.63 -13.77 -11.69
N LEU A 536 -4.58 -14.13 -10.94
CA LEU A 536 -3.46 -13.22 -10.68
C LEU A 536 -2.73 -12.88 -11.98
N THR A 537 -2.36 -13.87 -12.78
CA THR A 537 -1.65 -13.71 -14.04
C THR A 537 -2.43 -12.81 -15.00
N GLU A 538 -3.71 -13.09 -15.23
CA GLU A 538 -4.56 -12.30 -16.13
C GLU A 538 -4.70 -10.85 -15.66
N LYS A 539 -5.04 -10.64 -14.38
CA LYS A 539 -5.19 -9.28 -13.82
C LYS A 539 -3.90 -8.49 -13.85
N SER A 540 -2.77 -9.15 -13.64
CA SER A 540 -1.47 -8.50 -13.67
C SER A 540 -1.06 -8.17 -15.09
N LEU A 541 -1.30 -9.03 -16.08
CA LEU A 541 -0.70 -8.92 -17.42
C LEU A 541 -1.57 -8.24 -18.49
N ASP A 542 -2.91 -8.27 -18.42
CA ASP A 542 -3.80 -7.64 -19.40
C ASP A 542 -3.78 -6.09 -19.34
N VAL A 543 -2.75 -5.48 -19.93
CA VAL A 543 -2.55 -4.01 -19.94
C VAL A 543 -3.67 -3.30 -20.72
N HIS A 544 -4.06 -3.88 -21.85
CA HIS A 544 -5.01 -3.28 -22.79
C HIS A 544 -6.46 -3.52 -22.40
N LYS A 545 -6.71 -4.23 -21.29
CA LYS A 545 -8.05 -4.54 -20.78
C LYS A 545 -8.90 -5.28 -21.81
N LYS A 546 -8.27 -6.09 -22.67
CA LYS A 546 -8.96 -6.84 -23.75
C LYS A 546 -9.77 -8.01 -23.19
N LEU A 547 -9.42 -8.52 -22.02
CA LEU A 547 -10.06 -9.68 -21.38
C LEU A 547 -11.09 -9.28 -20.32
N VAL A 548 -11.41 -7.98 -20.16
CA VAL A 548 -12.23 -7.51 -19.03
C VAL A 548 -13.63 -8.14 -18.98
N SER A 549 -14.29 -8.31 -20.13
CA SER A 549 -15.62 -8.93 -20.19
C SER A 549 -15.57 -10.43 -19.91
N SER A 550 -14.64 -11.16 -20.53
CA SER A 550 -14.45 -12.60 -20.29
C SER A 550 -14.00 -12.91 -18.86
N MET A 551 -13.16 -12.07 -18.26
CA MET A 551 -12.75 -12.20 -16.85
C MET A 551 -13.89 -11.90 -15.87
N ARG A 552 -14.78 -10.94 -16.17
CA ARG A 552 -15.99 -10.68 -15.35
C ARG A 552 -16.93 -11.88 -15.40
N ALA A 553 -17.16 -12.42 -16.59
CA ALA A 553 -17.92 -13.65 -16.80
C ALA A 553 -17.30 -14.84 -16.05
N ALA A 554 -15.97 -14.99 -16.11
CA ALA A 554 -15.25 -16.04 -15.37
C ALA A 554 -15.40 -15.89 -13.85
N ASP A 555 -15.25 -14.67 -13.31
CA ASP A 555 -15.44 -14.40 -11.88
C ASP A 555 -16.88 -14.73 -11.43
N PHE A 556 -17.88 -14.37 -12.23
CA PHE A 556 -19.29 -14.70 -11.94
C PHE A 556 -19.55 -16.21 -11.97
N ALA A 557 -19.10 -16.89 -13.04
CA ALA A 557 -19.24 -18.34 -13.18
C ALA A 557 -18.54 -19.08 -12.03
N TRP A 558 -17.32 -18.65 -11.69
CA TRP A 558 -16.52 -19.28 -10.67
C TRP A 558 -17.13 -19.17 -9.27
N VAL A 559 -17.66 -18.00 -8.88
CA VAL A 559 -18.34 -17.84 -7.58
C VAL A 559 -19.54 -18.78 -7.46
N LEU A 560 -20.33 -18.89 -8.53
CA LEU A 560 -21.52 -19.72 -8.58
C LEU A 560 -21.17 -21.21 -8.51
N PHE A 561 -20.11 -21.61 -9.20
CA PHE A 561 -19.57 -22.96 -9.17
C PHE A 561 -18.93 -23.31 -7.82
N GLU A 562 -18.12 -22.41 -7.24
CA GLU A 562 -17.36 -22.65 -6.02
C GLU A 562 -18.28 -22.77 -4.80
N LEU A 563 -19.26 -21.86 -4.67
CA LEU A 563 -20.16 -21.80 -3.53
C LEU A 563 -21.37 -22.72 -3.65
N ARG A 564 -21.90 -22.90 -4.87
CA ARG A 564 -23.18 -23.59 -5.07
C ARG A 564 -23.11 -24.83 -5.95
N ARG A 565 -21.95 -25.14 -6.55
CA ARG A 565 -21.79 -26.22 -7.55
C ARG A 565 -22.76 -26.09 -8.72
N LYS A 566 -23.04 -24.83 -9.08
CA LYS A 566 -23.96 -24.50 -10.16
C LYS A 566 -23.23 -23.92 -11.36
N TRP A 567 -23.79 -24.16 -12.54
CA TRP A 567 -23.52 -23.40 -13.75
C TRP A 567 -24.79 -22.64 -14.12
N LEU A 568 -24.71 -21.30 -14.11
CA LEU A 568 -25.90 -20.43 -14.06
C LEU A 568 -26.89 -20.96 -13.00
N ASP A 569 -28.17 -21.11 -13.31
CA ASP A 569 -29.15 -21.59 -12.33
C ASP A 569 -29.13 -23.12 -12.12
N MET A 570 -28.37 -23.85 -12.94
CA MET A 570 -28.37 -25.31 -13.00
C MET A 570 -27.43 -25.96 -11.99
N ASP A 571 -27.90 -27.03 -11.35
CA ASP A 571 -27.09 -27.86 -10.45
C ASP A 571 -26.32 -28.93 -11.25
N LEU A 572 -24.99 -28.83 -11.26
CA LEU A 572 -24.11 -29.74 -12.01
C LEU A 572 -24.14 -31.17 -11.45
N GLN A 573 -24.37 -31.35 -10.14
CA GLN A 573 -24.50 -32.69 -9.56
C GLN A 573 -25.82 -33.34 -9.95
N LYS A 574 -26.88 -32.54 -10.11
CA LYS A 574 -28.16 -33.04 -10.63
C LYS A 574 -27.98 -33.53 -12.07
N ILE A 575 -27.27 -32.77 -12.91
CA ILE A 575 -26.96 -33.17 -14.30
C ILE A 575 -26.18 -34.50 -14.30
N ALA A 576 -25.12 -34.59 -13.48
CA ALA A 576 -24.29 -35.80 -13.37
C ALA A 576 -25.06 -37.07 -12.94
N ARG A 577 -26.18 -36.93 -12.22
CA ARG A 577 -27.01 -38.07 -11.81
C ARG A 577 -28.02 -38.50 -12.88
N VAL A 578 -28.42 -37.57 -13.74
CA VAL A 578 -29.46 -37.80 -14.77
C VAL A 578 -28.83 -38.34 -16.05
N SER A 579 -27.65 -37.86 -16.43
CA SER A 579 -26.96 -38.31 -17.62
C SER A 579 -26.46 -39.75 -17.50
N LYS A 580 -26.66 -40.57 -18.53
CA LYS A 580 -26.23 -41.98 -18.56
C LYS A 580 -24.78 -42.15 -19.01
N SER A 581 -24.23 -41.16 -19.72
CA SER A 581 -22.85 -41.16 -20.21
C SER A 581 -22.25 -39.75 -20.29
N SER A 582 -20.92 -39.67 -20.44
CA SER A 582 -20.21 -38.43 -20.69
C SER A 582 -20.68 -37.73 -21.97
N LYS A 583 -20.99 -38.49 -23.04
CA LYS A 583 -21.50 -37.95 -24.31
C LYS A 583 -22.87 -37.27 -24.11
N GLU A 584 -23.78 -37.93 -23.40
CA GLU A 584 -25.10 -37.36 -23.10
C GLU A 584 -24.99 -36.10 -22.25
N THR A 585 -24.06 -36.05 -21.31
CA THR A 585 -23.80 -34.86 -20.49
C THR A 585 -23.34 -33.68 -21.34
N LEU A 586 -22.39 -33.90 -22.25
CA LEU A 586 -21.88 -32.85 -23.15
C LEU A 586 -23.00 -32.36 -24.08
N GLN A 587 -23.81 -33.26 -24.64
CA GLN A 587 -24.94 -32.89 -25.50
C GLN A 587 -25.97 -32.06 -24.74
N ASN A 588 -26.30 -32.46 -23.51
CA ASN A 588 -27.25 -31.71 -22.68
C ASN A 588 -26.75 -30.29 -22.40
N LEU A 589 -25.49 -30.14 -21.98
CA LEU A 589 -24.88 -28.83 -21.72
C LEU A 589 -24.79 -27.97 -22.99
N ALA A 590 -24.44 -28.57 -24.13
CA ALA A 590 -24.41 -27.88 -25.42
C ALA A 590 -25.81 -27.37 -25.84
N ASN A 591 -26.82 -28.23 -25.78
CA ASN A 591 -28.20 -27.90 -26.18
C ASN A 591 -28.79 -26.79 -25.31
N ILE A 592 -28.60 -26.86 -23.99
CA ILE A 592 -29.11 -25.83 -23.07
C ILE A 592 -28.40 -24.49 -23.31
N SER A 593 -27.09 -24.53 -23.52
CA SER A 593 -26.33 -23.31 -23.83
C SER A 593 -26.80 -22.71 -25.16
N GLU A 594 -27.02 -23.54 -26.18
CA GLU A 594 -27.57 -23.12 -27.46
C GLU A 594 -28.97 -22.49 -27.33
N GLU A 595 -29.84 -23.04 -26.49
CA GLU A 595 -31.17 -22.49 -26.23
C GLU A 595 -31.09 -21.08 -25.62
N ILE A 596 -30.25 -20.89 -24.59
CA ILE A 596 -30.01 -19.58 -23.96
C ILE A 596 -29.50 -18.57 -24.99
N LEU A 597 -28.57 -18.99 -25.86
CA LEU A 597 -27.98 -18.13 -26.89
C LEU A 597 -29.00 -17.75 -27.98
N LYS A 598 -29.81 -18.71 -28.45
CA LYS A 598 -30.88 -18.45 -29.43
C LYS A 598 -31.97 -17.55 -28.86
N GLU A 599 -32.37 -17.76 -27.62
CA GLU A 599 -33.32 -16.90 -26.91
C GLU A 599 -32.80 -15.45 -26.88
N PHE A 600 -31.53 -15.26 -26.50
CA PHE A 600 -30.90 -13.95 -26.49
C PHE A 600 -30.82 -13.31 -27.89
N THR A 601 -30.34 -14.04 -28.90
CA THR A 601 -30.25 -13.55 -30.28
C THR A 601 -31.62 -13.16 -30.84
N SER A 602 -32.67 -13.92 -30.52
CA SER A 602 -34.05 -13.59 -30.92
C SER A 602 -34.55 -12.27 -30.31
N ARG A 603 -34.22 -12.01 -29.03
CA ARG A 603 -34.56 -10.75 -28.35
C ARG A 603 -33.81 -9.55 -28.92
N MET A 604 -32.55 -9.74 -29.30
CA MET A 604 -31.73 -8.71 -29.95
C MET A 604 -32.25 -8.38 -31.36
N ASN A 605 -32.59 -9.38 -32.17
CA ASN A 605 -33.10 -9.17 -33.52
C ASN A 605 -34.47 -8.47 -33.55
N GLY A 606 -35.26 -8.56 -32.47
CA GLY A 606 -36.52 -7.82 -32.33
C GLY A 606 -36.36 -6.35 -31.91
N ASN A 607 -35.21 -5.98 -31.35
CA ASN A 607 -34.94 -4.65 -30.79
C ASN A 607 -33.83 -3.97 -31.61
N ALA A 608 -34.16 -3.46 -32.80
CA ALA A 608 -33.21 -2.66 -33.57
C ALA A 608 -32.92 -1.35 -32.81
N MET A 609 -31.63 -1.10 -32.55
CA MET A 609 -31.02 0.11 -31.97
C MET A 609 -30.67 0.04 -30.47
N GLU A 610 -29.64 -0.75 -30.14
CA GLU A 610 -28.53 -0.27 -29.32
C GLU A 610 -27.33 -1.18 -29.55
N SER A 611 -26.23 -0.64 -30.08
CA SER A 611 -24.96 -1.35 -30.17
C SER A 611 -24.46 -1.62 -28.75
N SER A 612 -24.84 -2.74 -28.14
CA SER A 612 -24.35 -3.09 -26.81
C SER A 612 -22.89 -3.52 -26.91
N VAL A 613 -21.99 -2.59 -26.61
CA VAL A 613 -20.53 -2.82 -26.53
C VAL A 613 -20.17 -3.80 -25.40
N ASP A 614 -21.10 -4.13 -24.49
CA ASP A 614 -20.90 -5.11 -23.42
C ASP A 614 -22.04 -6.15 -23.39
N LEU A 615 -21.70 -7.42 -23.66
CA LEU A 615 -22.61 -8.56 -23.57
C LEU A 615 -22.84 -8.96 -22.10
N PRO A 616 -24.06 -9.35 -21.67
CA PRO A 616 -24.30 -9.81 -20.30
C PRO A 616 -23.45 -11.02 -19.91
N GLU A 617 -23.01 -11.10 -18.65
CA GLU A 617 -22.08 -12.17 -18.21
C GLU A 617 -22.64 -13.57 -18.43
N ASN A 618 -23.94 -13.78 -18.21
CA ASN A 618 -24.60 -15.07 -18.41
C ASN A 618 -24.53 -15.53 -19.88
N ILE A 619 -24.57 -14.60 -20.84
CA ILE A 619 -24.48 -14.91 -22.27
C ILE A 619 -23.04 -15.27 -22.66
N VAL A 620 -22.04 -14.56 -22.14
CA VAL A 620 -20.62 -14.90 -22.35
C VAL A 620 -20.31 -16.30 -21.78
N ILE A 621 -20.84 -16.62 -20.59
CA ILE A 621 -20.71 -17.94 -19.96
C ILE A 621 -21.40 -19.02 -20.80
N ALA A 622 -22.62 -18.77 -21.28
CA ALA A 622 -23.34 -19.70 -22.14
C ALA A 622 -22.60 -19.96 -23.46
N ASN A 623 -22.04 -18.91 -24.08
CA ASN A 623 -21.27 -19.04 -25.29
C ASN A 623 -20.01 -19.91 -25.10
N SER A 624 -19.28 -19.71 -24.00
CA SER A 624 -18.13 -20.56 -23.65
C SER A 624 -18.55 -22.02 -23.43
N MET A 625 -19.64 -22.27 -22.70
CA MET A 625 -20.15 -23.63 -22.46
C MET A 625 -20.58 -24.31 -23.75
N TYR A 626 -21.27 -23.61 -24.64
CA TYR A 626 -21.67 -24.10 -25.96
C TYR A 626 -20.46 -24.51 -26.79
N LYS A 627 -19.49 -23.61 -26.95
CA LYS A 627 -18.30 -23.84 -27.77
C LYS A 627 -17.46 -25.01 -27.27
N ILE A 628 -17.16 -25.02 -25.97
CA ILE A 628 -16.32 -26.05 -25.36
C ILE A 628 -17.05 -27.40 -25.36
N SER A 629 -18.35 -27.45 -25.02
CA SER A 629 -19.09 -28.72 -25.02
C SER A 629 -19.16 -29.36 -26.41
N ASN A 630 -19.45 -28.58 -27.45
CA ASN A 630 -19.47 -29.08 -28.83
C ASN A 630 -18.08 -29.46 -29.34
N SER A 631 -17.04 -28.73 -28.96
CA SER A 631 -15.67 -29.08 -29.32
C SER A 631 -15.25 -30.40 -28.70
N LEU A 632 -15.56 -30.61 -27.42
CA LEU A 632 -15.29 -31.87 -26.72
C LEU A 632 -16.15 -33.02 -27.24
N LEU A 633 -17.35 -32.76 -27.79
CA LEU A 633 -18.15 -33.77 -28.49
C LEU A 633 -17.44 -34.25 -29.77
N LEU A 634 -16.90 -33.33 -30.58
CA LEU A 634 -16.12 -33.69 -31.78
C LEU A 634 -14.91 -34.56 -31.41
N VAL A 635 -14.15 -34.16 -30.39
CA VAL A 635 -13.00 -34.95 -29.90
C VAL A 635 -13.47 -36.31 -29.36
N HIS A 636 -14.61 -36.35 -28.68
CA HIS A 636 -15.18 -37.58 -28.15
C HIS A 636 -15.56 -38.56 -29.27
N GLU A 637 -16.05 -38.03 -30.40
CA GLU A 637 -16.31 -38.83 -31.58
C GLU A 637 -15.00 -39.32 -32.20
N GLU A 638 -14.06 -38.44 -32.55
CA GLU A 638 -12.84 -38.87 -33.24
C GLU A 638 -11.97 -39.85 -32.43
N SER A 639 -11.93 -39.71 -31.10
CA SER A 639 -10.89 -40.36 -30.29
C SER A 639 -11.38 -41.13 -29.07
N TYR A 640 -12.63 -40.92 -28.60
CA TYR A 640 -13.11 -41.43 -27.30
C TYR A 640 -14.35 -42.34 -27.40
N HIS A 641 -14.74 -42.81 -28.58
CA HIS A 641 -15.94 -43.63 -28.81
C HIS A 641 -16.09 -44.87 -27.89
N SER A 642 -14.99 -45.44 -27.38
CA SER A 642 -14.97 -46.59 -26.48
C SER A 642 -14.47 -46.29 -25.06
N ALA A 643 -14.21 -45.02 -24.73
CA ALA A 643 -13.67 -44.62 -23.44
C ALA A 643 -14.75 -44.67 -22.35
N SER A 644 -14.41 -45.17 -21.16
CA SER A 644 -15.32 -45.09 -20.00
C SER A 644 -15.42 -43.65 -19.49
N ASP A 645 -16.51 -43.31 -18.78
CA ASP A 645 -16.69 -41.96 -18.21
C ASP A 645 -15.52 -41.53 -17.30
N ILE A 646 -14.89 -42.50 -16.62
CA ILE A 646 -13.69 -42.28 -15.80
C ILE A 646 -12.49 -41.87 -16.68
N GLN A 647 -12.29 -42.54 -17.82
CA GLN A 647 -11.22 -42.19 -18.76
C GLN A 647 -11.48 -40.82 -19.40
N VAL A 648 -12.74 -40.48 -19.72
CA VAL A 648 -13.09 -39.15 -20.22
C VAL A 648 -12.81 -38.08 -19.16
N PHE A 649 -13.17 -38.33 -17.90
CA PHE A 649 -12.84 -37.45 -16.78
C PHE A 649 -11.33 -37.23 -16.63
N GLU A 650 -10.53 -38.29 -16.74
CA GLU A 650 -9.07 -38.19 -16.65
C GLU A 650 -8.49 -37.36 -17.80
N ARG A 651 -9.00 -37.55 -19.03
CA ARG A 651 -8.59 -36.75 -20.20
C ARG A 651 -8.97 -35.27 -20.05
N PHE A 652 -10.18 -34.96 -19.57
CA PHE A 652 -10.57 -33.57 -19.31
C PHE A 652 -9.75 -32.94 -18.17
N SER A 653 -9.39 -33.74 -17.16
CA SER A 653 -8.48 -33.29 -16.10
C SER A 653 -7.10 -32.93 -16.65
N VAL A 654 -6.60 -33.67 -17.65
CA VAL A 654 -5.36 -33.35 -18.36
C VAL A 654 -5.49 -32.05 -19.16
N ILE A 655 -6.60 -31.83 -19.87
CA ILE A 655 -6.84 -30.57 -20.60
C ILE A 655 -6.77 -29.37 -19.64
N VAL A 656 -7.42 -29.46 -18.47
CA VAL A 656 -7.36 -28.40 -17.46
C VAL A 656 -5.93 -28.23 -16.91
N ALA A 657 -5.19 -29.32 -16.71
CA ALA A 657 -3.80 -29.27 -16.28
C ALA A 657 -2.88 -28.59 -17.31
N ASP A 658 -3.08 -28.85 -18.61
CA ASP A 658 -2.33 -28.22 -19.72
C ASP A 658 -2.60 -26.72 -19.79
N ILE A 659 -3.87 -26.31 -19.63
CA ILE A 659 -4.27 -24.89 -19.57
C ILE A 659 -3.65 -24.19 -18.36
N PHE A 660 -3.64 -24.83 -17.18
CA PHE A 660 -2.92 -24.29 -16.02
C PHE A 660 -1.42 -24.20 -16.29
N ALA A 661 -0.80 -25.24 -16.85
CA ALA A 661 0.62 -25.23 -17.12
C ALA A 661 1.01 -24.10 -18.10
N ALA A 662 0.26 -23.94 -19.18
CA ALA A 662 0.47 -22.88 -20.18
C ALA A 662 0.28 -21.49 -19.56
N CYS A 663 -0.83 -21.26 -18.85
CA CYS A 663 -1.11 -19.97 -18.20
C CYS A 663 -0.02 -19.59 -17.19
N LEU A 664 0.46 -20.55 -16.40
CA LEU A 664 1.41 -20.31 -15.30
C LEU A 664 2.86 -20.14 -15.79
N THR A 665 3.17 -20.36 -17.07
CA THR A 665 4.46 -19.93 -17.65
C THR A 665 4.65 -18.42 -17.54
N ASN A 666 3.54 -17.66 -17.53
CA ASN A 666 3.53 -16.20 -17.39
C ASN A 666 3.63 -15.71 -15.94
N LEU A 667 3.63 -16.62 -14.96
CA LEU A 667 3.63 -16.28 -13.54
C LEU A 667 4.86 -15.45 -13.10
N PRO A 668 6.10 -15.71 -13.55
CA PRO A 668 7.26 -14.86 -13.26
C PRO A 668 7.04 -13.39 -13.65
N HIS A 669 6.50 -13.15 -14.84
CA HIS A 669 6.22 -11.81 -15.34
C HIS A 669 5.09 -11.14 -14.58
N ALA A 670 4.05 -11.88 -14.19
CA ALA A 670 2.99 -11.37 -13.33
C ALA A 670 3.52 -10.92 -11.96
N ILE A 671 4.41 -11.71 -11.36
CA ILE A 671 5.10 -11.40 -10.09
C ILE A 671 5.93 -10.10 -10.24
N LEU A 672 6.74 -9.98 -11.30
CA LEU A 672 7.56 -8.78 -11.53
C LEU A 672 6.72 -7.53 -11.82
N LYS A 673 5.69 -7.65 -12.66
CA LYS A 673 4.80 -6.52 -12.96
C LYS A 673 4.09 -6.02 -11.70
N LYS A 674 3.76 -6.92 -10.78
CA LYS A 674 3.22 -6.56 -9.46
C LYS A 674 4.25 -5.79 -8.60
N CYS A 675 5.54 -6.17 -8.65
CA CYS A 675 6.61 -5.39 -8.01
C CYS A 675 6.79 -3.99 -8.63
N ASN A 676 6.62 -3.89 -9.95
CA ASN A 676 6.91 -2.69 -10.74
C ASN A 676 5.90 -1.54 -10.54
N ASN A 677 4.61 -1.86 -10.42
CA ASN A 677 3.53 -0.88 -10.52
C ASN A 677 2.94 -0.50 -9.15
N SER A 678 3.79 -0.16 -8.19
CA SER A 678 3.34 0.22 -6.84
C SER A 678 3.66 1.68 -6.51
N ALA A 679 2.65 2.40 -6.03
CA ALA A 679 2.85 3.68 -5.36
C ALA A 679 3.74 3.47 -4.12
N ILE A 680 4.58 4.47 -3.78
CA ILE A 680 5.54 4.38 -2.68
C ILE A 680 4.86 4.05 -1.34
N GLU A 681 3.61 4.45 -1.17
CA GLU A 681 2.77 4.18 0.00
C GLU A 681 2.38 2.69 0.14
N GLU A 682 2.13 2.00 -0.97
CA GLU A 682 1.62 0.62 -0.99
C GLU A 682 2.72 -0.42 -1.23
N ARG A 683 3.90 0.03 -1.68
CA ARG A 683 5.02 -0.80 -2.11
C ARG A 683 5.47 -1.81 -1.06
N ASP A 684 5.64 -1.42 0.20
CA ASP A 684 6.03 -2.35 1.29
C ASP A 684 5.03 -3.51 1.44
N LYS A 685 3.73 -3.22 1.33
CA LYS A 685 2.68 -4.23 1.40
C LYS A 685 2.72 -5.15 0.18
N ILE A 686 2.76 -4.57 -1.03
CA ILE A 686 2.74 -5.31 -2.29
C ILE A 686 3.97 -6.22 -2.40
N ILE A 687 5.16 -5.72 -2.11
CA ILE A 687 6.41 -6.51 -2.18
C ILE A 687 6.41 -7.65 -1.16
N LYS A 688 5.82 -7.44 0.03
CA LYS A 688 5.62 -8.54 1.01
C LYS A 688 4.69 -9.63 0.50
N GLU A 689 3.55 -9.25 -0.05
CA GLU A 689 2.62 -10.19 -0.68
C GLU A 689 3.29 -10.95 -1.84
N THR A 690 4.02 -10.24 -2.70
CA THR A 690 4.71 -10.83 -3.85
C THR A 690 5.85 -11.76 -3.42
N THR A 691 6.56 -11.45 -2.34
CA THR A 691 7.61 -12.32 -1.79
C THR A 691 7.03 -13.59 -1.17
N HIS A 692 5.88 -13.47 -0.49
CA HIS A 692 5.15 -14.64 0.00
C HIS A 692 4.69 -15.51 -1.16
N LEU A 693 4.08 -14.90 -2.18
CA LEU A 693 3.64 -15.55 -3.40
C LEU A 693 4.79 -16.28 -4.11
N LEU A 694 5.95 -15.64 -4.27
CA LEU A 694 7.14 -16.26 -4.85
C LEU A 694 7.51 -17.56 -4.12
N GLY A 695 7.43 -17.56 -2.79
CA GLY A 695 7.64 -18.76 -1.98
C GLY A 695 6.56 -19.82 -2.21
N GLU A 696 5.28 -19.43 -2.22
CA GLU A 696 4.15 -20.35 -2.50
C GLU A 696 4.30 -21.05 -3.86
N THR A 697 4.76 -20.33 -4.88
CA THR A 697 4.80 -20.79 -6.28
C THR A 697 6.12 -21.45 -6.66
N GLN A 698 7.05 -21.62 -5.71
CA GLN A 698 8.39 -22.17 -5.97
C GLN A 698 8.34 -23.53 -6.70
N GLU A 699 7.51 -24.46 -6.23
CA GLU A 699 7.43 -25.80 -6.83
C GLU A 699 6.72 -25.81 -8.18
N ILE A 700 5.74 -24.91 -8.40
CA ILE A 700 5.11 -24.72 -9.71
C ILE A 700 6.16 -24.28 -10.72
N LEU A 701 6.95 -23.26 -10.38
CA LEU A 701 7.97 -22.70 -11.27
C LEU A 701 9.05 -23.74 -11.60
N LYS A 702 9.52 -24.51 -10.62
CA LYS A 702 10.46 -25.63 -10.85
C LYS A 702 9.86 -26.72 -11.73
N ALA A 703 8.57 -27.03 -11.58
CA ALA A 703 7.90 -28.03 -12.40
C ALA A 703 7.75 -27.58 -13.86
N LEU A 704 7.47 -26.29 -14.08
CA LEU A 704 7.37 -25.69 -15.41
C LEU A 704 8.72 -25.58 -16.13
N GLN A 705 9.81 -25.32 -15.40
CA GLN A 705 11.17 -25.27 -15.96
C GLN A 705 11.66 -26.57 -16.59
N LYS A 706 11.12 -27.70 -16.15
CA LYS A 706 11.48 -29.01 -16.71
C LYS A 706 10.84 -29.27 -18.08
N ARG A 707 10.01 -28.34 -18.57
CA ARG A 707 9.24 -28.49 -19.80
C ARG A 707 9.80 -27.59 -20.88
N GLU A 708 9.76 -28.06 -22.12
CA GLU A 708 10.02 -27.23 -23.29
C GLU A 708 8.83 -26.30 -23.50
N ILE A 709 9.03 -25.01 -23.23
CA ILE A 709 7.99 -23.98 -23.40
C ILE A 709 8.07 -23.46 -24.84
N PRO A 710 6.94 -23.35 -25.58
CA PRO A 710 6.95 -22.77 -26.91
C PRO A 710 7.48 -21.32 -26.90
N ASN A 711 8.26 -20.94 -27.91
CA ASN A 711 8.77 -19.57 -28.07
C ASN A 711 7.65 -18.60 -28.47
N LEU A 712 6.85 -18.14 -27.49
CA LEU A 712 5.92 -17.04 -27.65
C LEU A 712 6.54 -15.74 -27.12
N LEU A 713 6.31 -14.64 -27.83
CA LEU A 713 6.55 -13.32 -27.27
C LEU A 713 5.61 -13.11 -26.07
N LEU A 714 6.09 -12.37 -25.07
CA LEU A 714 5.39 -12.20 -23.79
C LEU A 714 3.98 -11.61 -23.96
N ASP A 715 3.82 -10.66 -24.87
CA ASP A 715 2.54 -10.04 -25.23
C ASP A 715 1.54 -11.00 -25.89
N GLN A 716 2.03 -11.99 -26.63
CA GLN A 716 1.21 -13.05 -27.22
C GLN A 716 0.87 -14.15 -26.20
N SER A 717 1.83 -14.56 -25.38
CA SER A 717 1.70 -15.65 -24.40
C SER A 717 0.60 -15.43 -23.35
N ILE A 718 0.11 -14.20 -23.18
CA ILE A 718 -0.96 -13.84 -22.25
C ILE A 718 -2.33 -14.32 -22.75
N TYR A 719 -2.54 -14.41 -24.06
CA TYR A 719 -3.83 -14.75 -24.64
C TYR A 719 -3.88 -16.25 -24.97
N ILE A 720 -4.89 -16.94 -24.44
CA ILE A 720 -5.06 -18.38 -24.69
C ILE A 720 -5.25 -18.68 -26.18
N ASP A 721 -5.89 -17.76 -26.93
CA ASP A 721 -6.10 -17.93 -28.37
C ASP A 721 -4.78 -17.89 -29.16
N GLU A 722 -3.77 -17.13 -28.73
CA GLU A 722 -2.43 -17.13 -29.35
C GLU A 722 -1.66 -18.44 -29.07
N TRP A 723 -1.87 -19.04 -27.89
CA TRP A 723 -1.36 -20.39 -27.64
C TRP A 723 -2.02 -21.42 -28.55
N ARG A 724 -3.32 -21.28 -28.79
CA ARG A 724 -4.07 -22.17 -29.68
C ARG A 724 -3.58 -22.06 -31.12
N THR A 725 -3.36 -20.85 -31.64
CA THR A 725 -2.86 -20.65 -33.01
C THR A 725 -1.48 -21.26 -33.20
N LEU A 726 -0.56 -21.05 -32.25
CA LEU A 726 0.78 -21.62 -32.29
C LEU A 726 0.78 -23.14 -32.28
N LEU A 727 0.02 -23.75 -31.38
CA LEU A 727 -0.02 -25.21 -31.22
C LEU A 727 -0.66 -25.92 -32.43
N LYS A 728 -1.53 -25.23 -33.17
CA LYS A 728 -2.12 -25.73 -34.43
C LYS A 728 -1.14 -25.63 -35.61
N HIS A 729 -0.18 -24.70 -35.57
CA HIS A 729 0.78 -24.45 -36.64
C HIS A 729 2.23 -24.35 -36.13
N PRO A 730 2.88 -25.47 -35.74
CA PRO A 730 4.23 -25.46 -35.15
C PRO A 730 5.32 -24.86 -36.05
N ASN A 731 5.11 -24.83 -37.37
CA ASN A 731 6.14 -24.51 -38.37
C ASN A 731 6.28 -23.02 -38.68
N HIS A 732 5.53 -22.12 -38.03
CA HIS A 732 5.67 -20.67 -38.25
C HIS A 732 6.69 -19.98 -37.33
N GLY A 733 7.36 -20.74 -36.45
CA GLY A 733 8.39 -20.24 -35.53
C GLY A 733 9.83 -20.21 -36.09
N THR A 734 10.07 -20.76 -37.28
CA THR A 734 11.37 -20.66 -37.96
C THR A 734 11.29 -19.53 -38.98
N LEU A 735 11.49 -18.28 -38.54
CA LEU A 735 11.85 -17.25 -39.48
C LEU A 735 13.31 -17.53 -39.86
N ASP A 736 13.50 -18.07 -41.07
CA ASP A 736 14.82 -18.19 -41.69
C ASP A 736 15.56 -16.86 -41.57
N SER A 737 16.77 -16.94 -41.04
CA SER A 737 17.76 -15.88 -41.09
C SER A 737 17.98 -15.43 -42.52
N THR A 738 17.78 -14.14 -42.82
CA THR A 738 18.49 -13.45 -43.91
C THR A 738 18.64 -11.96 -43.55
N PRO A 739 19.67 -11.29 -44.09
CA PRO A 739 20.79 -10.77 -43.31
C PRO A 739 20.64 -9.28 -42.95
N SER A 740 21.43 -8.88 -41.96
CA SER A 740 21.72 -7.52 -41.49
C SER A 740 21.17 -6.36 -42.34
N SER A 741 20.22 -5.62 -41.77
CA SER A 741 20.10 -4.19 -42.00
C SER A 741 20.32 -3.48 -40.67
N GLU A 742 21.56 -3.09 -40.41
CA GLU A 742 21.82 -1.98 -39.51
C GLU A 742 21.01 -0.76 -39.98
N ASN A 743 20.54 0.01 -39.00
CA ASN A 743 19.78 1.26 -39.10
C ASN A 743 18.27 1.09 -39.36
N ILE A 744 17.49 1.13 -38.27
CA ILE A 744 16.55 2.22 -37.94
C ILE A 744 16.03 1.93 -36.53
N ILE A 745 16.71 2.50 -35.53
CA ILE A 745 16.12 2.77 -34.20
C ILE A 745 15.73 4.24 -34.24
N THR A 746 14.43 4.53 -34.41
CA THR A 746 13.68 5.65 -33.79
C THR A 746 12.37 5.90 -34.55
N ALA A 747 11.24 5.39 -34.04
CA ALA A 747 9.92 6.02 -34.09
C ALA A 747 8.86 5.08 -33.51
N LEU A 748 8.42 5.34 -32.28
CA LEU A 748 7.04 5.23 -31.78
C LEU A 748 7.04 5.49 -30.26
N SER A 749 7.59 6.64 -29.87
CA SER A 749 7.14 7.35 -28.67
C SER A 749 6.18 8.41 -29.17
N GLY A 750 4.89 8.21 -28.93
CA GLY A 750 3.87 9.23 -29.16
C GLY A 750 4.02 10.35 -28.13
N GLU A 751 4.93 11.28 -28.41
CA GLU A 751 5.02 12.56 -27.73
C GLU A 751 4.42 13.60 -28.67
N VAL A 752 3.25 14.13 -28.29
CA VAL A 752 2.55 15.20 -29.00
C VAL A 752 3.41 16.46 -28.91
N HIS A 753 4.20 16.71 -29.95
CA HIS A 753 4.82 18.00 -30.22
C HIS A 753 3.86 18.81 -31.09
N LEU A 754 3.22 19.82 -30.49
CA LEU A 754 2.47 20.85 -31.20
C LEU A 754 3.47 21.69 -31.99
N ASP A 755 3.55 21.45 -33.30
CA ASP A 755 4.44 22.19 -34.17
C ASP A 755 3.84 23.56 -34.53
N ILE A 756 4.53 24.60 -34.07
CA ILE A 756 4.23 26.01 -34.33
C ILE A 756 4.76 26.33 -35.73
N GLN A 757 4.10 25.80 -36.77
CA GLN A 757 4.36 26.24 -38.14
C GLN A 757 3.17 26.08 -39.08
N GLU A 758 2.09 25.41 -38.65
CA GLU A 758 0.86 25.25 -39.45
C GLU A 758 -0.23 26.29 -39.11
N LEU A 759 -0.04 27.12 -38.07
CA LEU A 759 -0.90 28.25 -37.75
C LEU A 759 -0.47 29.58 -38.40
N ARG A 760 0.63 29.59 -39.18
CA ARG A 760 1.15 30.80 -39.83
C ARG A 760 0.75 30.95 -41.30
N ALA A 761 0.18 29.92 -41.92
CA ALA A 761 -0.28 29.96 -43.31
C ALA A 761 -1.77 30.31 -43.48
N SER A 762 -2.53 30.43 -42.39
CA SER A 762 -3.95 30.85 -42.42
C SER A 762 -4.16 32.31 -42.00
N ALA A 763 -3.09 33.04 -41.64
CA ALA A 763 -3.15 34.42 -41.18
C ALA A 763 -2.60 35.45 -42.21
N THR A 764 -2.13 35.01 -43.38
CA THR A 764 -1.50 35.88 -44.40
C THR A 764 -2.39 36.20 -45.61
N THR A 765 -3.68 35.83 -45.59
CA THR A 765 -4.63 36.15 -46.68
C THR A 765 -5.67 37.24 -46.34
N ALA A 766 -5.50 37.99 -45.25
CA ALA A 766 -6.46 39.03 -44.86
C ALA A 766 -5.84 40.42 -44.60
N LEU A 767 -4.60 40.67 -45.05
CA LEU A 767 -3.91 41.94 -44.76
C LEU A 767 -3.15 42.48 -45.97
N GLU A 768 -3.83 42.57 -47.11
CA GLU A 768 -3.46 43.40 -48.25
C GLU A 768 -4.75 43.79 -48.98
N THR A 769 -5.36 44.91 -48.58
CA THR A 769 -6.17 45.81 -49.43
C THR A 769 -6.58 47.04 -48.63
N ASP A 770 -6.48 48.19 -49.29
CA ASP A 770 -6.94 49.54 -48.92
C ASP A 770 -6.14 50.38 -47.92
N GLU A 771 -5.05 50.95 -48.44
CA GLU A 771 -4.73 52.35 -48.20
C GLU A 771 -5.49 53.24 -49.19
N GLY A 772 -6.18 54.27 -48.66
CA GLY A 772 -6.42 55.53 -49.36
C GLY A 772 -7.84 56.09 -49.24
N ASN A 773 -8.05 57.11 -48.40
CA ASN A 773 -8.14 58.51 -48.85
C ASN A 773 -8.51 59.46 -47.69
N ALA A 774 -8.01 60.70 -47.78
CA ALA A 774 -8.08 61.76 -46.78
C ALA A 774 -9.41 62.53 -46.75
N GLY A 775 -9.69 63.25 -45.65
CA GLY A 775 -10.47 64.49 -45.69
C GLY A 775 -11.41 64.82 -44.53
N SER A 776 -10.89 65.59 -43.56
CA SER A 776 -11.48 66.82 -42.97
C SER A 776 -12.77 66.84 -42.11
N HIS A 777 -12.70 67.72 -41.09
CA HIS A 777 -13.73 68.60 -40.50
C HIS A 777 -14.65 68.14 -39.33
N MET A 778 -14.38 68.76 -38.17
CA MET A 778 -15.25 69.60 -37.31
C MET A 778 -16.57 69.10 -36.69
N SER A 779 -16.61 69.26 -35.35
CA SER A 779 -17.71 69.72 -34.46
C SER A 779 -19.04 68.97 -34.40
N GLY A 780 -19.55 68.80 -33.17
CA GLY A 780 -20.94 68.41 -32.94
C GLY A 780 -21.24 67.94 -31.53
N GLU A 781 -21.94 68.79 -30.79
CA GLU A 781 -22.41 68.73 -29.42
C GLU A 781 -23.70 67.86 -29.24
N VAL A 782 -24.04 67.59 -27.97
CA VAL A 782 -25.40 67.50 -27.37
C VAL A 782 -26.18 66.16 -27.34
N GLU A 783 -26.56 65.82 -26.08
CA GLU A 783 -27.82 65.27 -25.48
C GLU A 783 -28.73 64.35 -26.35
N GLU A 784 -29.48 63.37 -25.83
CA GLU A 784 -30.37 63.41 -24.66
C GLU A 784 -31.01 62.01 -24.41
N SER A 785 -31.31 61.71 -23.14
CA SER A 785 -32.46 60.94 -22.61
C SER A 785 -32.76 59.47 -23.01
N GLY A 786 -33.20 58.70 -22.01
CA GLY A 786 -33.92 57.44 -22.23
C GLY A 786 -33.95 56.51 -21.03
N GLU A 787 -34.90 56.76 -20.12
CA GLU A 787 -35.18 56.07 -18.85
C GLU A 787 -35.44 54.55 -18.90
N GLU A 788 -35.16 53.94 -17.74
CA GLU A 788 -35.89 52.88 -17.02
C GLU A 788 -36.67 51.81 -17.79
N LYS A 789 -36.36 50.54 -17.48
CA LYS A 789 -37.19 49.79 -16.52
C LYS A 789 -36.53 48.51 -16.04
N GLU A 790 -36.43 48.43 -14.72
CA GLU A 790 -36.38 47.19 -13.94
C GLU A 790 -37.56 46.28 -14.30
N ASN A 791 -37.30 44.97 -14.30
CA ASN A 791 -38.23 44.03 -13.71
C ASN A 791 -37.43 42.90 -13.05
N HIS A 792 -37.42 42.95 -11.72
CA HIS A 792 -37.07 41.84 -10.85
C HIS A 792 -38.13 40.75 -10.92
N GLN A 793 -37.68 39.50 -10.96
CA GLN A 793 -38.33 38.42 -10.23
C GLN A 793 -37.27 37.43 -9.74
N THR A 794 -36.69 37.74 -8.57
CA THR A 794 -36.40 36.87 -7.41
C THR A 794 -35.66 37.69 -6.36
#